data_AF-A0A3N2PIR3-F1
#
_entry.id   AF-A0A3N2PIR3-F1
#
_cell.length_a   1.000
_cell.length_b   1.000
_cell.length_c   1.000
_cell.angle_alpha   90.00
_cell.angle_beta   90.00
_cell.angle_gamma   90.00
#
_symmetry.space_group_name_H-M   'P 1'
#
loop_
_entity.id
_entity.type
_entity.pdbx_description
1 polymer ?
#
loop_
_entity_poly.entity_id
_entity_poly.type
_entity_poly.pdbx_seq_one_letter_code
_entity_poly.pdbx_strand_id
1 'polypeptide(L)'
;MPTRDNPEKYLRWRVVAGDPARRRRRRWPVGTLGSGLTEVPGGGRGPAGPWHRVFVGRMVVAAESVRWLRHLLDHPVTLARVRRIDIVVDEWRIPQRGWSGRLGPVPHLLAHRIRLPRRDQGQVRIGLDLRWSVPLRSVLAAVLPLLTPVRPLPAPASPDVTAQDVLPDWLGAGPNQAAVAGELPGDADIRPHDVVLRPDGAEPVFAADPSPLATDPVPAAPAAPGEEPYRALLAVDRAGAVAVARALPRTTPVLIDVEHAVPAGRYGPFGPDTPRAELRFATGPGEPDWRILGPGGVDRTGTLERPWLTEEEQAALAGIGSVECRLVPGRQPAREVTLLLHLIAAGLPVYAPELPPACRAYLVDEVVALVTSEPPGRYATPLDREVRAVRQRRAVLRGHGRAFRLAALAAPAFPGVPTLPSVSVLLVTRRLSHVVAAVAAIEAQSYPTLEIVLCLHGVASTPELRSRLAGCTRPVQIHEVPAAQSFGAALGTATARARGSLVTKVDDDDTYGPEHVWDLVLARYHSGATLVGKAAEFVHLAALNTTVRRDAGAPESYTTAVAGGTMLISRGDLEELGGWRPVPRSVDRGLIDRVRRAGGLVYRTHPLGYVYHRRHAGHTWDPGLEYFLRGGGTQWSGLPRHPEFGTAPDGGDQAGAAPHRADRIGAALTGADQAGVAPGAVFEVGTGPGGMGEVGTGPGAVTEEARRGSDGDRVAEHHRS
;
A
#
# COMPACT_ATOMS: atom_id res chain seq x y z
N MET A 1 9.45 12.18 35.10
CA MET A 1 10.08 10.83 35.18
C MET A 1 9.02 9.77 35.46
N PRO A 2 8.98 8.62 34.76
CA PRO A 2 8.09 7.51 35.11
C PRO A 2 8.53 6.86 36.43
N THR A 3 7.59 6.67 37.34
CA THR A 3 7.83 6.21 38.72
C THR A 3 8.29 4.75 38.79
N ARG A 4 9.09 4.43 39.83
CA ARG A 4 9.44 3.04 40.17
C ARG A 4 8.15 2.26 40.47
N ASP A 5 7.85 1.32 39.57
CA ASP A 5 6.95 0.19 39.78
C ASP A 5 6.97 -0.32 41.24
N ASN A 6 5.89 -0.13 42.00
CA ASN A 6 5.78 -0.63 43.38
C ASN A 6 5.32 -2.11 43.35
N PRO A 7 6.16 -3.08 43.78
CA PRO A 7 5.98 -4.48 43.41
C PRO A 7 4.80 -5.22 44.05
N GLU A 8 4.18 -4.68 45.11
CA GLU A 8 3.26 -5.45 45.97
C GLU A 8 1.83 -5.62 45.43
N LYS A 9 1.42 -4.91 44.38
CA LYS A 9 0.00 -4.79 43.96
C LYS A 9 -0.34 -5.26 42.53
N TYR A 10 0.43 -6.18 41.96
CA TYR A 10 0.22 -6.63 40.59
C TYR A 10 -0.93 -7.63 40.40
N LEU A 11 -1.87 -7.29 39.52
CA LEU A 11 -2.96 -8.19 39.11
C LEU A 11 -2.51 -9.27 38.11
N ARG A 12 -3.31 -10.35 38.01
CA ARG A 12 -3.29 -11.27 36.88
C ARG A 12 -4.54 -11.01 36.03
N TRP A 13 -4.42 -10.98 34.71
CA TRP A 13 -5.54 -10.65 33.82
C TRP A 13 -5.53 -11.46 32.52
N ARG A 14 -6.71 -11.68 31.95
CA ARG A 14 -6.92 -12.34 30.65
C ARG A 14 -7.71 -11.42 29.73
N VAL A 15 -7.38 -11.42 28.46
CA VAL A 15 -8.10 -10.72 27.40
C VAL A 15 -8.40 -11.72 26.28
N VAL A 16 -9.65 -11.75 25.82
CA VAL A 16 -10.05 -12.50 24.62
C VAL A 16 -10.57 -11.51 23.59
N ALA A 17 -9.98 -11.53 22.38
CA ALA A 17 -10.45 -10.76 21.23
C ALA A 17 -10.91 -11.73 20.12
N GLY A 18 -12.16 -11.68 19.70
CA GLY A 18 -12.72 -12.63 18.74
C GLY A 18 -14.24 -12.70 18.75
N ASP A 19 -14.83 -13.31 17.72
CA ASP A 19 -16.28 -13.52 17.61
C ASP A 19 -16.82 -14.31 18.82
N PRO A 20 -17.78 -13.77 19.59
CA PRO A 20 -18.40 -14.47 20.71
C PRO A 20 -19.04 -15.81 20.35
N ALA A 21 -19.55 -15.98 19.13
CA ALA A 21 -20.18 -17.22 18.67
C ALA A 21 -19.15 -18.34 18.39
N ARG A 22 -17.90 -17.99 18.06
CA ARG A 22 -16.84 -18.93 17.63
C ARG A 22 -15.86 -19.32 18.74
N ARG A 23 -16.20 -18.99 20.00
CA ARG A 23 -15.32 -19.17 21.17
C ARG A 23 -14.92 -20.63 21.40
N ARG A 24 -13.75 -21.00 20.87
CA ARG A 24 -13.07 -22.26 21.20
C ARG A 24 -12.81 -22.34 22.71
N ARG A 25 -13.04 -23.50 23.35
CA ARG A 25 -12.70 -23.72 24.77
C ARG A 25 -11.19 -23.58 25.01
N ARG A 26 -10.75 -22.41 25.46
CA ARG A 26 -9.33 -22.10 25.71
C ARG A 26 -8.82 -22.80 26.99
N ARG A 27 -7.76 -23.61 26.86
CA ARG A 27 -6.96 -24.06 28.01
C ARG A 27 -5.99 -22.95 28.40
N TRP A 28 -6.37 -22.16 29.41
CA TRP A 28 -5.52 -21.10 29.96
C TRP A 28 -4.29 -21.67 30.69
N PRO A 29 -3.15 -20.96 30.72
CA PRO A 29 -2.03 -21.32 31.59
C PRO A 29 -2.50 -21.45 33.05
N VAL A 30 -2.11 -22.53 33.74
CA VAL A 30 -2.61 -22.87 35.09
C VAL A 30 -2.51 -21.69 36.07
N GLY A 31 -1.39 -20.94 36.04
CA GLY A 31 -1.19 -19.74 36.86
C GLY A 31 -2.08 -18.53 36.54
N THR A 32 -3.02 -18.64 35.59
CA THR A 32 -4.00 -17.60 35.22
C THR A 32 -5.46 -18.06 35.32
N LEU A 33 -5.68 -19.30 35.78
CA LEU A 33 -7.01 -19.74 36.21
C LEU A 33 -7.47 -18.88 37.40
N GLY A 34 -8.75 -18.50 37.42
CA GLY A 34 -9.31 -17.60 38.43
C GLY A 34 -8.98 -16.10 38.27
N SER A 35 -8.19 -15.70 37.27
CA SER A 35 -7.90 -14.26 37.05
C SER A 35 -9.10 -13.50 36.46
N GLY A 36 -9.09 -12.17 36.56
CA GLY A 36 -10.01 -11.31 35.81
C GLY A 36 -9.93 -11.55 34.30
N LEU A 37 -11.02 -11.26 33.60
CA LEU A 37 -11.21 -11.53 32.16
C LEU A 37 -11.93 -10.34 31.50
N THR A 38 -11.36 -9.85 30.41
CA THR A 38 -11.98 -8.90 29.49
C THR A 38 -12.23 -9.58 28.15
N GLU A 39 -13.38 -9.30 27.55
CA GLU A 39 -13.82 -9.91 26.29
C GLU A 39 -14.13 -8.81 25.29
N VAL A 40 -13.63 -8.95 24.06
CA VAL A 40 -13.75 -7.98 22.97
C VAL A 40 -14.22 -8.73 21.72
N PRO A 41 -15.38 -8.40 21.13
CA PRO A 41 -16.34 -7.41 21.57
C PRO A 41 -17.15 -7.95 22.76
N GLY A 42 -17.63 -7.06 23.63
CA GLY A 42 -18.50 -7.43 24.74
C GLY A 42 -18.38 -6.53 25.97
N GLY A 43 -19.31 -6.72 26.91
CA GLY A 43 -19.33 -6.03 28.20
C GLY A 43 -18.21 -6.51 29.13
N GLY A 44 -16.97 -6.08 28.86
CA GLY A 44 -15.82 -6.41 29.69
C GLY A 44 -15.95 -5.88 31.11
N ARG A 45 -16.14 -6.78 32.09
CA ARG A 45 -15.95 -6.47 33.52
C ARG A 45 -14.48 -6.10 33.75
N GLY A 46 -14.16 -4.82 33.65
CA GLY A 46 -12.87 -4.29 34.06
C GLY A 46 -12.65 -4.38 35.58
N PRO A 47 -11.43 -4.12 36.07
CA PRO A 47 -11.21 -3.86 37.48
C PRO A 47 -11.97 -2.58 37.91
N ALA A 48 -12.16 -2.39 39.20
CA ALA A 48 -12.75 -1.16 39.72
C ALA A 48 -11.79 0.03 39.46
N GLY A 49 -12.18 0.92 38.54
CA GLY A 49 -11.41 2.12 38.17
C GLY A 49 -10.88 2.10 36.72
N PRO A 50 -10.22 3.17 36.28
CA PRO A 50 -9.86 3.37 34.88
C PRO A 50 -8.58 2.60 34.49
N TRP A 51 -8.57 2.05 33.27
CA TRP A 51 -7.54 1.13 32.80
C TRP A 51 -6.10 1.67 32.85
N HIS A 52 -5.87 2.97 32.64
CA HIS A 52 -4.53 3.56 32.68
C HIS A 52 -3.85 3.49 34.06
N ARG A 53 -4.62 3.26 35.12
CA ARG A 53 -4.13 3.06 36.50
C ARG A 53 -3.96 1.58 36.87
N VAL A 54 -4.24 0.65 35.95
CA VAL A 54 -4.22 -0.79 36.20
C VAL A 54 -2.84 -1.38 35.89
N PHE A 55 -2.24 -2.02 36.89
CA PHE A 55 -0.94 -2.69 36.79
C PHE A 55 -1.09 -4.22 36.81
N VAL A 56 -0.73 -4.88 35.72
CA VAL A 56 -0.88 -6.32 35.51
C VAL A 56 0.49 -7.00 35.48
N GLY A 57 0.79 -7.77 36.51
CA GLY A 57 2.05 -8.52 36.62
C GLY A 57 2.16 -9.63 35.60
N ARG A 58 1.04 -10.32 35.32
CA ARG A 58 0.93 -11.30 34.23
C ARG A 58 -0.39 -11.15 33.47
N MET A 59 -0.29 -10.86 32.18
CA MET A 59 -1.44 -10.84 31.26
C MET A 59 -1.37 -11.99 30.27
N VAL A 60 -2.53 -12.51 29.85
CA VAL A 60 -2.64 -13.36 28.65
C VAL A 60 -3.63 -12.73 27.69
N VAL A 61 -3.20 -12.47 26.46
CA VAL A 61 -4.06 -11.97 25.38
C VAL A 61 -4.28 -13.10 24.39
N ALA A 62 -5.52 -13.42 24.07
CA ALA A 62 -5.88 -14.44 23.10
C ALA A 62 -6.77 -13.85 22.01
N ALA A 63 -6.20 -13.60 20.84
CA ALA A 63 -6.90 -13.12 19.66
C ALA A 63 -7.26 -14.28 18.72
N GLU A 64 -8.43 -14.23 18.09
CA GLU A 64 -8.85 -15.16 17.05
C GLU A 64 -7.97 -15.01 15.81
N SER A 65 -7.82 -13.79 15.28
CA SER A 65 -6.98 -13.47 14.11
C SER A 65 -6.08 -12.24 14.34
N VAL A 66 -5.28 -11.87 13.34
CA VAL A 66 -4.44 -10.67 13.41
C VAL A 66 -5.30 -9.39 13.38
N ARG A 67 -6.40 -9.37 12.62
CA ARG A 67 -7.36 -8.25 12.65
C ARG A 67 -7.98 -8.06 14.04
N TRP A 68 -8.34 -9.14 14.73
CA TRP A 68 -8.79 -9.07 16.13
C TRP A 68 -7.71 -8.58 17.09
N LEU A 69 -6.45 -8.95 16.88
CA LEU A 69 -5.33 -8.42 17.68
C LEU A 69 -5.12 -6.91 17.43
N ARG A 70 -5.33 -6.43 16.19
CA ARG A 70 -5.25 -5.00 15.87
C ARG A 70 -6.41 -4.22 16.48
N HIS A 71 -7.65 -4.65 16.29
CA HIS A 71 -8.84 -3.99 16.85
C HIS A 71 -8.82 -3.87 18.39
N LEU A 72 -8.05 -4.75 19.06
CA LEU A 72 -7.84 -4.62 20.50
C LEU A 72 -7.20 -3.26 20.88
N LEU A 73 -6.42 -2.61 19.99
CA LEU A 73 -5.84 -1.27 20.18
C LEU A 73 -6.88 -0.16 20.43
N ASP A 74 -8.09 -0.35 19.93
CA ASP A 74 -9.20 0.60 20.04
C ASP A 74 -9.91 0.46 21.40
N HIS A 75 -9.69 -0.67 22.08
CA HIS A 75 -10.33 -0.99 23.35
C HIS A 75 -9.55 -0.43 24.56
N PRO A 76 -10.21 0.24 25.54
CA PRO A 76 -9.58 0.87 26.70
C PRO A 76 -8.67 -0.03 27.56
N VAL A 77 -8.84 -1.36 27.52
CA VAL A 77 -7.96 -2.33 28.20
C VAL A 77 -6.48 -2.17 27.80
N THR A 78 -6.20 -1.61 26.63
CA THR A 78 -4.82 -1.41 26.15
C THR A 78 -4.07 -0.30 26.87
N LEU A 79 -4.76 0.55 27.63
CA LEU A 79 -4.14 1.52 28.53
C LEU A 79 -3.56 0.86 29.81
N ALA A 80 -3.97 -0.38 30.12
CA ALA A 80 -3.42 -1.12 31.25
C ALA A 80 -1.92 -1.40 31.07
N ARG A 81 -1.16 -1.27 32.15
CA ARG A 81 0.30 -1.48 32.14
C ARG A 81 0.63 -2.93 32.47
N VAL A 82 1.45 -3.59 31.66
CA VAL A 82 1.79 -5.01 31.78
C VAL A 82 3.28 -5.23 31.99
N ARG A 83 3.66 -6.24 32.79
CA ARG A 83 5.06 -6.60 33.09
C ARG A 83 5.51 -7.92 32.42
N ARG A 84 4.68 -8.96 32.46
CA ARG A 84 4.85 -10.21 31.70
C ARG A 84 3.58 -10.47 30.91
N ILE A 85 3.72 -10.84 29.64
CA ILE A 85 2.58 -11.07 28.74
C ILE A 85 2.79 -12.30 27.85
N ASP A 86 1.77 -13.13 27.76
CA ASP A 86 1.64 -14.21 26.79
C ASP A 86 0.55 -13.83 25.77
N ILE A 87 0.91 -13.59 24.51
CA ILE A 87 -0.02 -13.33 23.41
C ILE A 87 -0.19 -14.61 22.59
N VAL A 88 -1.43 -14.94 22.25
CA VAL A 88 -1.81 -16.07 21.39
C VAL A 88 -2.68 -15.52 20.26
N VAL A 89 -2.35 -15.85 19.02
CA VAL A 89 -3.20 -15.61 17.84
C VAL A 89 -3.55 -16.98 17.27
N ASP A 90 -4.83 -17.37 17.27
CA ASP A 90 -5.23 -18.72 16.88
C ASP A 90 -5.09 -18.97 15.38
N GLU A 91 -5.48 -17.98 14.57
CA GLU A 91 -5.57 -18.06 13.13
C GLU A 91 -4.66 -17.00 12.50
N TRP A 92 -3.39 -17.38 12.36
CA TRP A 92 -2.39 -16.63 11.60
C TRP A 92 -2.07 -17.37 10.29
N ARG A 93 -1.86 -16.61 9.21
CA ARG A 93 -1.36 -17.10 7.92
C ARG A 93 -0.15 -16.26 7.52
N ILE A 94 0.90 -16.92 7.02
CA ILE A 94 2.10 -16.24 6.52
C ILE A 94 1.74 -15.40 5.27
N PRO A 95 2.15 -14.11 5.17
CA PRO A 95 1.85 -13.27 4.02
C PRO A 95 2.42 -13.81 2.69
N GLN A 96 3.63 -14.36 2.74
CA GLN A 96 4.29 -15.03 1.62
C GLN A 96 5.27 -16.07 2.17
N ARG A 97 5.44 -17.22 1.49
CA ARG A 97 6.44 -18.22 1.89
C ARG A 97 7.85 -17.62 1.97
N GLY A 98 8.53 -17.87 3.09
CA GLY A 98 9.85 -17.33 3.39
C GLY A 98 9.86 -15.95 4.05
N TRP A 99 8.70 -15.31 4.24
CA TRP A 99 8.61 -14.05 4.99
C TRP A 99 8.78 -14.28 6.50
N SER A 100 9.44 -13.33 7.16
CA SER A 100 9.47 -13.24 8.62
C SER A 100 9.37 -11.79 9.07
N GLY A 101 8.37 -11.51 9.92
CA GLY A 101 8.27 -10.23 10.60
C GLY A 101 9.34 -10.05 11.68
N ARG A 102 9.45 -8.83 12.23
CA ARG A 102 10.35 -8.51 13.34
C ARG A 102 9.56 -7.87 14.49
N LEU A 103 10.01 -8.10 15.73
CA LEU A 103 9.45 -7.42 16.88
C LEU A 103 9.87 -5.95 16.82
N GLY A 104 8.90 -5.03 16.91
CA GLY A 104 9.15 -3.61 17.03
C GLY A 104 9.84 -3.24 18.35
N PRO A 105 10.20 -1.96 18.55
CA PRO A 105 10.79 -1.51 19.81
C PRO A 105 9.81 -1.71 20.96
N VAL A 106 10.19 -2.53 21.94
CA VAL A 106 9.45 -2.73 23.19
C VAL A 106 10.26 -2.13 24.34
N PRO A 107 9.80 -1.03 24.99
CA PRO A 107 10.48 -0.47 26.13
C PRO A 107 10.73 -1.51 27.23
N HIS A 108 11.93 -1.49 27.80
CA HIS A 108 12.30 -2.32 28.96
C HIS A 108 12.21 -3.83 28.76
N LEU A 109 12.23 -4.32 27.52
CA LEU A 109 12.24 -5.75 27.20
C LEU A 109 13.48 -6.45 27.80
N LEU A 110 13.26 -7.48 28.60
CA LEU A 110 14.30 -8.37 29.15
C LEU A 110 14.45 -9.64 28.34
N ALA A 111 13.33 -10.25 27.93
CA ALA A 111 13.32 -11.47 27.12
C ALA A 111 12.05 -11.55 26.27
N HIS A 112 12.18 -12.17 25.09
CA HIS A 112 11.04 -12.55 24.27
C HIS A 112 11.11 -14.03 23.86
N ARG A 113 9.97 -14.61 23.53
CA ARG A 113 9.87 -15.95 22.93
C ARG A 113 8.77 -15.97 21.90
N ILE A 114 9.13 -16.17 20.63
CA ILE A 114 8.19 -16.26 19.51
C ILE A 114 8.10 -17.71 19.07
N ARG A 115 6.89 -18.21 18.83
CA ARG A 115 6.61 -19.53 18.27
C ARG A 115 5.58 -19.40 17.15
N LEU A 116 6.05 -19.53 15.91
CA LEU A 116 5.23 -19.58 14.70
C LEU A 116 4.78 -21.03 14.42
N PRO A 117 3.66 -21.25 13.70
CA PRO A 117 3.26 -22.59 13.27
C PRO A 117 4.26 -23.19 12.26
N ARG A 118 4.27 -24.54 12.17
CA ARG A 118 5.11 -25.29 11.21
C ARG A 118 4.60 -25.26 9.76
N ARG A 119 3.38 -24.80 9.54
CA ARG A 119 2.72 -24.70 8.22
C ARG A 119 2.49 -23.22 7.91
N ASP A 120 2.17 -22.93 6.65
CA ASP A 120 1.81 -21.58 6.18
C ASP A 120 0.63 -20.93 6.93
N GLN A 121 -0.10 -21.69 7.75
CA GLN A 121 -1.15 -21.20 8.65
C GLN A 121 -1.19 -21.99 9.98
N GLY A 122 -1.67 -21.34 11.04
CA GLY A 122 -1.91 -21.94 12.36
C GLY A 122 -1.73 -20.95 13.52
N GLN A 123 -1.70 -21.47 14.75
CA GLN A 123 -1.58 -20.65 15.95
C GLN A 123 -0.16 -20.12 16.17
N VAL A 124 -0.04 -18.83 16.47
CA VAL A 124 1.19 -18.15 16.92
C VAL A 124 1.14 -17.91 18.43
N ARG A 125 2.29 -18.00 19.10
CA ARG A 125 2.45 -17.63 20.52
C ARG A 125 3.67 -16.73 20.72
N ILE A 126 3.50 -15.63 21.44
CA ILE A 126 4.52 -14.61 21.71
C ILE A 126 4.54 -14.32 23.21
N GLY A 127 5.62 -14.67 23.89
CA GLY A 127 5.86 -14.29 25.29
C GLY A 127 6.83 -13.12 25.38
N LEU A 128 6.55 -12.13 26.23
CA LEU A 128 7.42 -10.99 26.51
C LEU A 128 7.54 -10.76 28.02
N ASP A 129 8.77 -10.57 28.49
CA ASP A 129 9.13 -10.24 29.88
C ASP A 129 9.78 -8.86 29.93
N LEU A 130 9.23 -7.95 30.73
CA LEU A 130 9.64 -6.55 30.82
C LEU A 130 10.20 -6.21 32.22
N ARG A 131 11.22 -5.34 32.27
CA ARG A 131 11.83 -4.86 33.53
C ARG A 131 10.91 -3.93 34.31
N TRP A 132 10.14 -3.12 33.59
CA TRP A 132 9.13 -2.22 34.12
C TRP A 132 7.81 -2.39 33.36
N SER A 133 6.70 -2.02 33.98
CA SER A 133 5.39 -2.09 33.37
C SER A 133 5.27 -1.12 32.18
N VAL A 134 4.71 -1.58 31.06
CA VAL A 134 4.52 -0.80 29.81
C VAL A 134 3.06 -0.89 29.39
N PRO A 135 2.43 0.16 28.82
CA PRO A 135 1.07 0.07 28.30
C PRO A 135 0.90 -1.09 27.30
N LEU A 136 -0.16 -1.88 27.46
CA LEU A 136 -0.47 -3.00 26.57
C LEU A 136 -0.55 -2.53 25.11
N ARG A 137 -1.06 -1.32 24.85
CA ARG A 137 -1.12 -0.70 23.51
C ARG A 137 0.25 -0.68 22.82
N SER A 138 1.29 -0.23 23.51
CA SER A 138 2.67 -0.17 22.98
C SER A 138 3.22 -1.57 22.69
N VAL A 139 2.89 -2.55 23.55
CA VAL A 139 3.28 -3.94 23.35
C VAL A 139 2.59 -4.56 22.12
N LEU A 140 1.28 -4.34 21.96
CA LEU A 140 0.53 -4.82 20.80
C LEU A 140 1.03 -4.16 19.50
N ALA A 141 1.26 -2.85 19.52
CA ALA A 141 1.83 -2.11 18.38
C ALA A 141 3.20 -2.67 17.95
N ALA A 142 4.09 -2.97 18.89
CA ALA A 142 5.38 -3.60 18.61
C ALA A 142 5.27 -5.07 18.14
N VAL A 143 4.17 -5.76 18.46
CA VAL A 143 3.94 -7.15 18.07
C VAL A 143 3.31 -7.29 16.68
N LEU A 144 2.51 -6.33 16.21
CA LEU A 144 1.86 -6.41 14.89
C LEU A 144 2.87 -6.63 13.72
N PRO A 145 4.04 -5.96 13.66
CA PRO A 145 5.05 -6.20 12.63
C PRO A 145 5.71 -7.60 12.62
N LEU A 146 5.50 -8.44 13.65
CA LEU A 146 5.85 -9.87 13.61
C LEU A 146 4.86 -10.69 12.77
N LEU A 147 3.61 -10.24 12.70
CA LEU A 147 2.46 -11.03 12.27
C LEU A 147 1.93 -10.59 10.90
N THR A 148 2.05 -9.32 10.56
CA THR A 148 1.53 -8.76 9.31
C THR A 148 2.52 -7.76 8.72
N PRO A 149 2.54 -7.56 7.38
CA PRO A 149 3.40 -6.55 6.76
C PRO A 149 2.97 -5.15 7.19
N VAL A 150 3.80 -4.52 8.02
CA VAL A 150 3.65 -3.11 8.41
C VAL A 150 4.90 -2.38 7.91
N ARG A 151 4.72 -1.48 6.95
CA ARG A 151 5.77 -0.58 6.49
C ARG A 151 5.13 0.75 6.08
N PRO A 152 5.13 1.77 6.97
CA PRO A 152 4.56 3.08 6.66
C PRO A 152 5.09 3.67 5.35
N LEU A 153 4.35 4.63 4.80
CA LEU A 153 4.88 5.49 3.75
C LEU A 153 6.02 6.34 4.31
N PRO A 154 7.12 6.54 3.57
CA PRO A 154 8.22 7.36 4.04
C PRO A 154 7.82 8.84 4.00
N ALA A 155 7.74 9.47 5.16
CA ALA A 155 7.53 10.91 5.30
C ALA A 155 8.84 11.56 5.80
N PRO A 156 9.30 12.69 5.22
CA PRO A 156 10.48 13.41 5.72
C PRO A 156 10.28 13.94 7.15
N ALA A 157 9.05 14.28 7.50
CA ALA A 157 8.58 14.62 8.84
C ALA A 157 7.12 14.16 8.96
N SER A 158 6.69 13.84 10.18
CA SER A 158 5.29 13.51 10.51
C SER A 158 5.02 13.96 11.94
N PRO A 159 3.88 14.60 12.23
CA PRO A 159 3.56 15.02 13.60
C PRO A 159 3.36 13.83 14.53
N ASP A 160 3.75 13.96 15.80
CA ASP A 160 3.39 13.03 16.87
C ASP A 160 1.94 13.22 17.32
N VAL A 161 1.13 12.16 17.16
CA VAL A 161 -0.32 12.19 17.38
C VAL A 161 -0.67 11.51 18.69
N THR A 162 -1.28 12.26 19.61
CA THR A 162 -1.64 11.78 20.94
C THR A 162 -3.15 11.78 21.13
N ALA A 163 -3.76 10.60 21.26
CA ALA A 163 -5.16 10.49 21.64
C ALA A 163 -5.32 10.58 23.16
N GLN A 164 -6.05 11.59 23.63
CA GLN A 164 -6.30 11.87 25.05
C GLN A 164 -7.76 11.52 25.37
N ASP A 165 -7.96 10.58 26.30
CA ASP A 165 -9.28 10.11 26.77
C ASP A 165 -10.23 9.56 25.67
N VAL A 166 -9.72 9.39 24.45
CA VAL A 166 -10.36 8.77 23.30
C VAL A 166 -9.43 7.73 22.68
N LEU A 167 -10.01 6.70 22.06
CA LEU A 167 -9.31 5.73 21.22
C LEU A 167 -10.11 5.62 19.91
N PRO A 168 -9.73 6.35 18.85
CA PRO A 168 -10.44 6.30 17.57
C PRO A 168 -10.12 5.01 16.81
N ASP A 169 -11.14 4.39 16.22
CA ASP A 169 -11.08 3.09 15.55
C ASP A 169 -10.14 3.11 14.30
N TRP A 170 -9.69 4.30 13.87
CA TRP A 170 -8.78 4.52 12.74
C TRP A 170 -7.33 4.87 13.13
N LEU A 171 -7.01 5.04 14.42
CA LEU A 171 -5.69 5.56 14.81
C LEU A 171 -4.57 4.58 14.42
N GLY A 172 -4.73 3.30 14.74
CA GLY A 172 -3.79 2.23 14.40
C GLY A 172 -2.54 2.16 15.29
N ALA A 173 -1.46 1.60 14.77
CA ALA A 173 -0.25 1.22 15.51
C ALA A 173 1.04 1.94 15.04
N GLY A 174 0.94 3.22 14.69
CA GLY A 174 2.07 4.03 14.23
C GLY A 174 3.13 4.28 15.32
N PRO A 175 4.40 4.49 14.96
CA PRO A 175 5.46 4.82 15.91
C PRO A 175 5.30 6.23 16.51
N ASN A 176 4.75 7.17 15.73
CA ASN A 176 4.42 8.55 16.09
C ASN A 176 3.01 8.67 16.72
N GLN A 177 2.55 7.64 17.45
CA GLN A 177 1.19 7.57 17.98
C GLN A 177 1.14 7.16 19.44
N ALA A 178 0.66 8.06 20.28
CA ALA A 178 0.44 7.83 21.70
C ALA A 178 -1.07 7.76 22.03
N ALA A 179 -1.39 7.09 23.13
CA ALA A 179 -2.70 7.17 23.76
C ALA A 179 -2.52 7.36 25.27
N VAL A 180 -3.24 8.31 25.83
CA VAL A 180 -3.17 8.75 27.23
C VAL A 180 -4.57 8.97 27.80
N ALA A 181 -4.69 9.03 29.12
CA ALA A 181 -5.95 9.29 29.80
C ALA A 181 -5.74 10.17 31.04
N GLY A 182 -6.59 11.18 31.21
CA GLY A 182 -6.36 12.30 32.11
C GLY A 182 -5.49 13.38 31.49
N GLU A 183 -4.89 14.22 32.33
CA GLU A 183 -4.06 15.36 31.93
C GLU A 183 -2.89 14.95 31.02
N LEU A 184 -2.61 15.79 30.02
CA LEU A 184 -1.39 15.66 29.21
C LEU A 184 -0.19 16.01 30.09
N PRO A 185 0.90 15.22 30.04
CA PRO A 185 2.16 15.61 30.69
C PRO A 185 2.67 16.90 30.05
N GLY A 186 2.54 18.02 30.75
CA GLY A 186 3.17 19.27 30.36
C GLY A 186 4.65 19.29 30.75
N ASP A 187 5.46 19.91 29.92
CA ASP A 187 6.78 20.41 30.27
C ASP A 187 6.84 21.86 29.76
N ALA A 188 7.29 22.80 30.59
CA ALA A 188 7.28 24.22 30.26
C ALA A 188 8.32 24.55 29.17
N ASP A 189 9.40 23.76 29.08
CA ASP A 189 10.48 23.95 28.12
C ASP A 189 10.28 23.12 26.84
N ILE A 190 9.42 22.09 26.88
CA ILE A 190 9.22 21.15 25.77
C ILE A 190 7.71 20.88 25.57
N ARG A 191 7.15 21.31 24.43
CA ARG A 191 5.81 20.85 24.00
C ARG A 191 5.90 19.38 23.57
N PRO A 192 5.34 18.41 24.31
CA PRO A 192 5.60 16.99 24.06
C PRO A 192 4.61 16.33 23.09
N HIS A 193 3.67 17.09 22.52
CA HIS A 193 2.66 16.59 21.59
C HIS A 193 2.55 17.54 20.38
N ASP A 194 2.45 17.01 19.17
CA ASP A 194 2.19 17.82 17.98
C ASP A 194 0.69 18.00 17.77
N VAL A 195 -0.03 16.88 17.62
CA VAL A 195 -1.48 16.83 17.41
C VAL A 195 -2.13 16.06 18.54
N VAL A 196 -3.05 16.67 19.27
CA VAL A 196 -3.89 16.00 20.27
C VAL A 196 -5.26 15.71 19.68
N LEU A 197 -5.76 14.50 19.92
CA LEU A 197 -7.13 14.08 19.61
C LEU A 197 -7.91 13.97 20.92
N ARG A 198 -9.05 14.65 21.06
CA ARG A 198 -9.96 14.59 22.23
C ARG A 198 -11.36 14.11 21.82
N PRO A 199 -12.18 13.58 22.75
CA PRO A 199 -13.60 13.35 22.50
C PRO A 199 -14.31 14.59 21.96
N ASP A 200 -15.26 14.40 21.05
CA ASP A 200 -16.17 15.45 20.61
C ASP A 200 -17.00 16.00 21.78
N GLY A 201 -17.30 17.30 21.77
CA GLY A 201 -18.00 18.01 22.85
C GLY A 201 -17.13 18.50 24.02
N ALA A 202 -15.81 18.34 24.00
CA ALA A 202 -14.90 19.07 24.91
C ALA A 202 -14.71 20.52 24.44
N GLU A 203 -14.74 21.51 25.34
CA GLU A 203 -14.55 22.92 24.94
C GLU A 203 -13.15 23.14 24.30
N PRO A 204 -13.08 23.82 23.14
CA PRO A 204 -11.82 24.02 22.44
C PRO A 204 -11.03 25.19 23.02
N VAL A 205 -9.89 24.89 23.65
CA VAL A 205 -8.93 25.88 24.14
C VAL A 205 -7.86 26.14 23.09
N PHE A 206 -7.54 27.42 22.85
CA PHE A 206 -6.57 27.87 21.85
C PHE A 206 -5.48 28.77 22.44
N ALA A 207 -4.22 28.48 22.15
CA ALA A 207 -3.16 29.48 22.20
C ALA A 207 -3.28 30.48 21.04
N ALA A 208 -2.91 31.75 21.28
CA ALA A 208 -2.89 32.80 20.29
C ALA A 208 -1.46 33.01 19.75
N ASP A 209 -1.34 33.62 18.55
CA ASP A 209 -0.04 34.10 18.06
C ASP A 209 0.32 35.43 18.77
N PRO A 210 1.62 35.72 18.98
CA PRO A 210 2.05 36.86 19.78
C PRO A 210 1.96 38.18 19.01
N SER A 211 1.21 39.14 19.54
CA SER A 211 1.46 40.56 19.28
C SER A 211 2.52 41.07 20.25
N PRO A 212 3.56 41.80 19.80
CA PRO A 212 4.56 42.35 20.70
C PRO A 212 4.02 43.56 21.47
N LEU A 213 4.65 43.84 22.62
CA LEU A 213 4.47 45.00 23.52
C LEU A 213 3.27 44.99 24.49
N ALA A 214 3.49 44.42 25.68
CA ALA A 214 3.06 45.02 26.94
C ALA A 214 4.01 44.59 28.08
N THR A 215 4.58 45.55 28.79
CA THR A 215 5.44 45.34 29.96
C THR A 215 4.67 45.71 31.22
N ASP A 216 4.40 44.74 32.11
CA ASP A 216 4.39 44.91 33.58
C ASP A 216 4.11 43.55 34.29
N PRO A 217 4.62 43.32 35.52
CA PRO A 217 4.48 42.03 36.22
C PRO A 217 3.29 41.99 37.20
N VAL A 218 2.44 40.97 37.09
CA VAL A 218 1.28 40.68 37.96
C VAL A 218 1.30 39.17 38.32
N PRO A 219 0.94 38.75 39.55
CA PRO A 219 1.19 37.39 40.03
C PRO A 219 0.33 36.30 39.37
N ALA A 220 0.81 35.05 39.47
CA ALA A 220 0.34 33.88 38.74
C ALA A 220 -1.17 33.57 38.91
N ALA A 221 -1.94 33.99 37.91
CA ALA A 221 -3.25 33.45 37.55
C ALA A 221 -3.06 32.39 36.42
N PRO A 222 -4.10 31.63 36.00
CA PRO A 222 -3.89 30.45 35.15
C PRO A 222 -3.36 30.80 33.75
N ALA A 223 -2.60 29.84 33.20
CA ALA A 223 -1.85 29.86 31.94
C ALA A 223 -2.38 30.81 30.85
N ALA A 224 -1.52 31.71 30.38
CA ALA A 224 -1.83 32.61 29.28
C ALA A 224 -1.90 31.86 27.93
N PRO A 225 -2.55 32.42 26.88
CA PRO A 225 -2.73 31.76 25.58
C PRO A 225 -1.40 31.59 24.82
N GLY A 226 -0.64 30.56 25.18
CA GLY A 226 0.72 30.31 24.67
C GLY A 226 1.36 29.03 25.23
N GLU A 227 0.88 28.53 26.37
CA GLU A 227 1.49 27.42 27.14
C GLU A 227 0.86 26.04 26.90
N GLU A 228 0.03 25.88 25.85
CA GLU A 228 -0.57 24.57 25.53
C GLU A 228 0.51 23.52 25.21
N PRO A 229 0.42 22.29 25.77
CA PRO A 229 1.38 21.21 25.52
C PRO A 229 1.25 20.59 24.12
N TYR A 230 0.46 21.20 23.23
CA TYR A 230 0.25 20.78 21.85
C TYR A 230 0.27 21.94 20.86
N ARG A 231 0.55 21.61 19.59
CA ARG A 231 0.47 22.56 18.47
C ARG A 231 -0.93 22.58 17.82
N ALA A 232 -1.62 21.45 17.79
CA ALA A 232 -2.96 21.30 17.25
C ALA A 232 -3.87 20.45 18.14
N LEU A 233 -5.15 20.80 18.20
CA LEU A 233 -6.21 20.02 18.84
C LEU A 233 -7.30 19.68 17.81
N LEU A 234 -7.68 18.41 17.73
CA LEU A 234 -8.78 17.91 16.93
C LEU A 234 -9.80 17.21 17.84
N ALA A 235 -11.07 17.58 17.70
CA ALA A 235 -12.16 16.83 18.31
C ALA A 235 -12.48 15.62 17.42
N VAL A 236 -12.61 14.44 18.02
CA VAL A 236 -12.82 13.18 17.30
C VAL A 236 -13.80 12.28 18.06
N ASP A 237 -14.58 11.49 17.34
CA ASP A 237 -15.31 10.36 17.91
C ASP A 237 -14.58 9.04 17.66
N ARG A 238 -15.16 7.92 18.12
CA ARG A 238 -14.62 6.59 17.80
C ARG A 238 -14.89 6.15 16.36
N ALA A 239 -16.06 6.49 15.81
CA ALA A 239 -16.53 6.07 14.49
C ALA A 239 -15.70 6.65 13.31
N GLY A 240 -14.90 7.67 13.60
CA GLY A 240 -13.93 8.28 12.71
C GLY A 240 -14.26 9.69 12.29
N ALA A 241 -15.33 10.30 12.82
CA ALA A 241 -15.64 11.69 12.61
C ALA A 241 -14.54 12.57 13.24
N VAL A 242 -14.11 13.59 12.51
CA VAL A 242 -13.18 14.61 13.01
C VAL A 242 -13.83 15.98 12.84
N ALA A 243 -13.84 16.76 13.92
CA ALA A 243 -14.23 18.16 13.94
C ALA A 243 -12.98 19.02 14.19
N VAL A 244 -12.72 19.96 13.28
CA VAL A 244 -11.63 20.93 13.42
C VAL A 244 -12.18 22.11 14.21
N ALA A 245 -11.63 22.35 15.40
CA ALA A 245 -12.21 23.25 16.39
C ALA A 245 -12.38 24.73 15.94
N ARG A 246 -11.71 25.18 14.87
CA ARG A 246 -11.43 26.61 14.64
C ARG A 246 -12.22 27.34 13.56
N ALA A 247 -12.94 26.66 12.65
CA ALA A 247 -13.89 27.29 11.71
C ALA A 247 -14.71 26.26 10.91
N LEU A 248 -15.93 26.68 10.52
CA LEU A 248 -16.94 26.02 9.66
C LEU A 248 -17.79 24.90 10.30
N PRO A 249 -19.13 24.92 10.10
CA PRO A 249 -20.06 23.90 10.60
C PRO A 249 -20.09 22.64 9.69
N ARG A 250 -18.93 22.21 9.20
CA ARG A 250 -18.83 21.06 8.28
C ARG A 250 -18.15 19.89 8.98
N THR A 251 -18.89 18.80 9.14
CA THR A 251 -18.32 17.48 9.44
C THR A 251 -17.20 17.20 8.43
N THR A 252 -16.02 16.80 8.90
CA THR A 252 -14.97 16.38 7.96
C THR A 252 -15.15 14.90 7.59
N PRO A 253 -14.62 14.44 6.44
CA PRO A 253 -14.73 13.05 6.03
C PRO A 253 -14.12 12.10 7.06
N VAL A 254 -14.78 10.97 7.34
CA VAL A 254 -14.28 10.02 8.35
C VAL A 254 -12.93 9.42 7.97
N LEU A 255 -12.10 9.10 8.96
CA LEU A 255 -10.85 8.36 8.74
C LEU A 255 -11.05 6.86 8.93
N ILE A 256 -10.31 6.04 8.17
CA ILE A 256 -10.26 4.57 8.31
C ILE A 256 -8.82 4.07 8.46
N ASP A 257 -8.64 3.00 9.24
CA ASP A 257 -7.38 2.23 9.21
C ASP A 257 -7.43 1.19 8.08
N VAL A 258 -6.80 1.54 6.96
CA VAL A 258 -6.77 0.70 5.75
C VAL A 258 -6.11 -0.67 5.99
N GLU A 259 -5.33 -0.82 7.07
CA GLU A 259 -4.69 -2.09 7.40
C GLU A 259 -5.70 -3.17 7.86
N HIS A 260 -6.94 -2.78 8.22
CA HIS A 260 -8.07 -3.69 8.38
C HIS A 260 -8.68 -4.14 7.04
N ALA A 261 -8.44 -3.40 5.96
CA ALA A 261 -9.08 -3.57 4.66
C ALA A 261 -8.06 -3.85 3.53
N VAL A 262 -6.96 -4.55 3.84
CA VAL A 262 -5.98 -4.93 2.81
C VAL A 262 -6.63 -5.84 1.76
N PRO A 263 -6.62 -5.48 0.46
CA PRO A 263 -7.23 -6.25 -0.63
C PRO A 263 -6.37 -7.45 -1.09
N ALA A 264 -5.43 -7.91 -0.27
CA ALA A 264 -4.46 -8.95 -0.64
C ALA A 264 -5.15 -10.27 -1.00
N GLY A 265 -5.00 -10.73 -2.24
CA GLY A 265 -5.65 -11.92 -2.76
C GLY A 265 -7.12 -11.73 -3.12
N ARG A 266 -7.63 -10.49 -3.16
CA ARG A 266 -8.99 -10.16 -3.58
C ARG A 266 -9.00 -9.24 -4.80
N TYR A 267 -9.34 -9.81 -5.96
CA TYR A 267 -9.51 -9.05 -7.20
C TYR A 267 -10.62 -9.66 -8.06
N GLY A 268 -11.67 -8.88 -8.34
CA GLY A 268 -12.86 -9.38 -9.03
C GLY A 268 -13.74 -10.30 -8.16
N PRO A 269 -14.59 -11.14 -8.78
CA PRO A 269 -14.75 -11.33 -10.22
C PRO A 269 -15.35 -10.10 -10.94
N PHE A 270 -15.11 -10.01 -12.26
CA PHE A 270 -15.57 -8.91 -13.13
C PHE A 270 -16.32 -9.36 -14.39
N GLY A 271 -16.75 -10.63 -14.49
CA GLY A 271 -17.56 -11.12 -15.61
C GLY A 271 -18.95 -10.46 -15.72
N PRO A 272 -19.69 -10.63 -16.82
CA PRO A 272 -21.05 -10.12 -16.97
C PRO A 272 -22.01 -10.68 -15.91
N ASP A 273 -21.92 -11.99 -15.62
CA ASP A 273 -22.75 -12.71 -14.65
C ASP A 273 -22.14 -12.74 -13.24
N THR A 274 -21.35 -11.71 -12.91
CA THR A 274 -20.67 -11.57 -11.62
C THR A 274 -21.68 -11.58 -10.45
N PRO A 275 -21.48 -12.44 -9.44
CA PRO A 275 -22.32 -12.48 -8.26
C PRO A 275 -22.42 -11.13 -7.54
N ARG A 276 -23.65 -10.71 -7.27
CA ARG A 276 -23.97 -9.55 -6.44
C ARG A 276 -24.44 -10.01 -5.07
N ALA A 277 -24.02 -9.30 -4.02
CA ALA A 277 -24.58 -9.44 -2.69
C ALA A 277 -25.38 -8.18 -2.30
N GLU A 278 -26.33 -8.33 -1.40
CA GLU A 278 -27.14 -7.27 -0.83
C GLU A 278 -26.68 -6.98 0.60
N LEU A 279 -26.29 -5.73 0.90
CA LEU A 279 -26.04 -5.25 2.24
C LEU A 279 -27.33 -4.62 2.78
N ARG A 280 -27.80 -5.15 3.91
CA ARG A 280 -28.92 -4.62 4.70
C ARG A 280 -28.40 -4.14 6.04
N PHE A 281 -28.91 -3.00 6.50
CA PHE A 281 -28.79 -2.57 7.89
C PHE A 281 -30.01 -3.05 8.67
N ALA A 282 -29.81 -3.53 9.90
CA ALA A 282 -30.90 -3.96 10.77
C ALA A 282 -31.72 -2.77 11.29
N THR A 283 -33.00 -3.01 11.56
CA THR A 283 -33.93 -1.96 11.99
C THR A 283 -34.41 -2.12 13.43
N GLY A 284 -34.28 -3.32 14.03
CA GLY A 284 -34.78 -3.66 15.37
C GLY A 284 -33.69 -4.02 16.40
N PRO A 285 -34.01 -3.96 17.70
CA PRO A 285 -33.08 -4.28 18.79
C PRO A 285 -32.80 -5.79 18.88
N GLY A 286 -31.53 -6.16 19.05
CA GLY A 286 -31.09 -7.57 19.18
C GLY A 286 -30.70 -8.24 17.86
N GLU A 287 -30.91 -7.59 16.72
CA GLU A 287 -30.35 -7.99 15.44
C GLU A 287 -28.89 -7.50 15.28
N PRO A 288 -28.06 -8.15 14.45
CA PRO A 288 -26.75 -7.61 14.07
C PRO A 288 -26.94 -6.34 13.21
N ASP A 289 -26.24 -5.25 13.53
CA ASP A 289 -26.42 -3.94 12.87
C ASP A 289 -26.37 -3.98 11.34
N TRP A 290 -25.61 -4.92 10.77
CA TRP A 290 -25.55 -5.15 9.33
C TRP A 290 -25.53 -6.64 8.96
N ARG A 291 -26.03 -6.94 7.75
CA ARG A 291 -26.04 -8.27 7.13
C ARG A 291 -25.79 -8.18 5.62
N ILE A 292 -24.85 -8.98 5.12
CA ILE A 292 -24.55 -9.15 3.69
C ILE A 292 -25.08 -10.53 3.25
N LEU A 293 -26.04 -10.53 2.33
CA LEU A 293 -26.68 -11.71 1.76
C LEU A 293 -26.25 -11.88 0.30
N GLY A 294 -25.91 -13.08 -0.14
CA GLY A 294 -25.51 -13.32 -1.54
C GLY A 294 -25.75 -14.76 -2.00
N PRO A 295 -25.58 -15.03 -3.31
CA PRO A 295 -25.73 -16.36 -3.87
C PRO A 295 -24.71 -17.35 -3.28
N GLY A 296 -25.01 -18.64 -3.38
CA GLY A 296 -24.14 -19.70 -2.83
C GLY A 296 -24.17 -19.81 -1.30
N GLY A 297 -25.19 -19.27 -0.63
CA GLY A 297 -25.31 -19.29 0.83
C GLY A 297 -24.41 -18.28 1.54
N VAL A 298 -24.00 -17.21 0.84
CA VAL A 298 -23.30 -16.08 1.46
C VAL A 298 -24.27 -15.38 2.41
N ASP A 299 -23.96 -15.46 3.70
CA ASP A 299 -24.70 -14.80 4.77
C ASP A 299 -23.70 -14.38 5.84
N ARG A 300 -23.41 -13.08 5.95
CA ARG A 300 -22.43 -12.53 6.88
C ARG A 300 -23.02 -11.37 7.65
N THR A 301 -22.83 -11.36 8.95
CA THR A 301 -23.40 -10.38 9.87
C THR A 301 -22.31 -9.70 10.68
N GLY A 302 -22.58 -8.51 11.19
CA GLY A 302 -21.68 -7.84 12.10
C GLY A 302 -22.31 -6.62 12.77
N THR A 303 -21.45 -5.86 13.45
CA THR A 303 -21.83 -4.65 14.18
C THR A 303 -21.15 -3.42 13.59
N LEU A 304 -21.77 -2.25 13.75
CA LEU A 304 -21.21 -0.94 13.43
C LEU A 304 -20.09 -0.50 14.38
N GLU A 305 -19.92 -1.17 15.54
CA GLU A 305 -18.70 -1.06 16.37
C GLU A 305 -17.49 -1.79 15.75
N ARG A 306 -17.74 -2.68 14.78
CA ARG A 306 -16.72 -3.41 14.00
C ARG A 306 -17.00 -3.24 12.50
N PRO A 307 -16.76 -2.05 11.93
CA PRO A 307 -17.10 -1.75 10.53
C PRO A 307 -16.15 -2.42 9.51
N TRP A 308 -15.32 -3.38 9.92
CA TRP A 308 -14.33 -4.05 9.08
C TRP A 308 -14.54 -5.57 9.04
N LEU A 309 -14.13 -6.23 7.95
CA LEU A 309 -14.29 -7.67 7.75
C LEU A 309 -13.13 -8.48 8.35
N THR A 310 -13.41 -9.61 9.01
CA THR A 310 -12.39 -10.61 9.35
C THR A 310 -11.77 -11.22 8.08
N GLU A 311 -10.64 -11.88 8.24
CA GLU A 311 -9.96 -12.60 7.16
C GLU A 311 -10.85 -13.69 6.54
N GLU A 312 -11.68 -14.37 7.36
CA GLU A 312 -12.68 -15.34 6.88
C GLU A 312 -13.86 -14.67 6.19
N GLU A 313 -14.40 -13.57 6.73
CA GLU A 313 -15.50 -12.82 6.10
C GLU A 313 -15.11 -12.31 4.71
N GLN A 314 -13.90 -11.74 4.57
CA GLN A 314 -13.38 -11.29 3.28
C GLN A 314 -13.16 -12.46 2.31
N ALA A 315 -12.69 -13.61 2.79
CA ALA A 315 -12.52 -14.82 1.98
C ALA A 315 -13.86 -15.44 1.54
N ALA A 316 -14.86 -15.48 2.42
CA ALA A 316 -16.21 -15.95 2.11
C ALA A 316 -16.89 -15.06 1.07
N LEU A 317 -16.61 -13.76 1.09
CA LEU A 317 -17.09 -12.82 0.09
C LEU A 317 -16.26 -12.83 -1.20
N ALA A 318 -15.18 -13.61 -1.34
CA ALA A 318 -14.25 -13.51 -2.48
C ALA A 318 -14.88 -13.77 -3.86
N GLY A 319 -15.98 -14.53 -3.93
CA GLY A 319 -16.76 -14.73 -5.16
C GLY A 319 -17.75 -13.61 -5.51
N ILE A 320 -17.96 -12.65 -4.61
CA ILE A 320 -18.86 -11.51 -4.81
C ILE A 320 -18.10 -10.38 -5.51
N GLY A 321 -18.57 -9.92 -6.67
CA GLY A 321 -17.92 -8.81 -7.38
C GLY A 321 -18.60 -7.45 -7.20
N SER A 322 -19.76 -7.37 -6.54
CA SER A 322 -20.32 -6.09 -6.05
C SER A 322 -21.32 -6.26 -4.90
N VAL A 323 -21.43 -5.25 -4.04
CA VAL A 323 -22.42 -5.15 -2.96
C VAL A 323 -23.43 -4.05 -3.28
N GLU A 324 -24.71 -4.37 -3.32
CA GLU A 324 -25.82 -3.43 -3.43
C GLU A 324 -26.37 -3.12 -2.04
N CYS A 325 -26.43 -1.84 -1.67
CA CYS A 325 -26.96 -1.36 -0.39
C CYS A 325 -28.03 -0.30 -0.69
N ARG A 326 -29.26 -0.74 -0.98
CA ARG A 326 -30.31 0.15 -1.49
C ARG A 326 -30.52 1.39 -0.64
N LEU A 327 -30.71 1.17 0.67
CA LEU A 327 -30.96 2.19 1.68
C LEU A 327 -29.90 2.14 2.79
N VAL A 328 -29.23 3.26 3.01
CA VAL A 328 -28.42 3.51 4.21
C VAL A 328 -29.32 4.25 5.21
N PRO A 329 -29.54 3.77 6.44
CA PRO A 329 -30.62 4.27 7.29
C PRO A 329 -30.34 5.64 7.94
N GLY A 330 -29.09 6.09 8.00
CA GLY A 330 -28.69 7.39 8.55
C GLY A 330 -28.86 7.50 10.08
N ARG A 331 -28.90 6.37 10.80
CA ARG A 331 -29.12 6.33 12.26
C ARG A 331 -27.81 6.52 13.02
N GLN A 332 -26.72 5.97 12.49
CA GLN A 332 -25.36 6.14 12.98
C GLN A 332 -24.44 6.53 11.80
N PRO A 333 -24.62 7.71 11.18
CA PRO A 333 -24.10 8.00 9.83
C PRO A 333 -22.59 7.77 9.67
N ALA A 334 -21.77 8.19 10.64
CA ALA A 334 -20.32 7.98 10.62
C ALA A 334 -19.95 6.49 10.60
N ARG A 335 -20.56 5.65 11.46
CA ARG A 335 -20.28 4.21 11.48
C ARG A 335 -20.79 3.50 10.23
N GLU A 336 -21.98 3.88 9.76
CA GLU A 336 -22.60 3.32 8.56
C GLU A 336 -21.72 3.57 7.32
N VAL A 337 -21.22 4.80 7.11
CA VAL A 337 -20.30 5.04 6.00
C VAL A 337 -18.94 4.39 6.22
N THR A 338 -18.43 4.32 7.46
CA THR A 338 -17.17 3.62 7.76
C THR A 338 -17.24 2.14 7.37
N LEU A 339 -18.39 1.47 7.48
CA LEU A 339 -18.59 0.11 6.94
C LEU A 339 -18.46 0.08 5.41
N LEU A 340 -19.15 0.98 4.69
CA LEU A 340 -19.09 1.04 3.23
C LEU A 340 -17.65 1.29 2.74
N LEU A 341 -16.92 2.19 3.42
CA LEU A 341 -15.53 2.51 3.14
C LEU A 341 -14.60 1.29 3.33
N HIS A 342 -14.75 0.51 4.40
CA HIS A 342 -13.95 -0.70 4.61
C HIS A 342 -14.26 -1.79 3.58
N LEU A 343 -15.52 -1.97 3.16
CA LEU A 343 -15.88 -2.88 2.07
C LEU A 343 -15.17 -2.48 0.76
N ILE A 344 -15.27 -1.20 0.39
CA ILE A 344 -14.64 -0.64 -0.81
C ILE A 344 -13.11 -0.77 -0.75
N ALA A 345 -12.49 -0.40 0.38
CA ALA A 345 -11.05 -0.54 0.60
C ALA A 345 -10.57 -2.00 0.46
N ALA A 346 -11.35 -2.94 1.01
CA ALA A 346 -11.07 -4.37 0.94
C ALA A 346 -11.22 -4.99 -0.45
N GLY A 347 -11.76 -4.25 -1.43
CA GLY A 347 -11.97 -4.69 -2.82
C GLY A 347 -13.38 -5.21 -3.12
N LEU A 348 -14.40 -4.78 -2.38
CA LEU A 348 -15.82 -4.97 -2.71
C LEU A 348 -16.40 -3.63 -3.19
N PRO A 349 -16.66 -3.45 -4.50
CA PRO A 349 -17.33 -2.23 -4.94
C PRO A 349 -18.76 -2.19 -4.39
N VAL A 350 -19.16 -1.03 -3.87
CA VAL A 350 -20.46 -0.79 -3.24
C VAL A 350 -21.30 0.12 -4.13
N TYR A 351 -22.56 -0.22 -4.34
CA TYR A 351 -23.57 0.65 -4.92
C TYR A 351 -24.62 0.98 -3.86
N ALA A 352 -24.75 2.25 -3.51
CA ALA A 352 -25.64 2.75 -2.47
C ALA A 352 -26.42 3.98 -2.99
N PRO A 353 -27.50 3.79 -3.76
CA PRO A 353 -28.22 4.91 -4.39
C PRO A 353 -28.91 5.82 -3.37
N GLU A 354 -29.63 5.26 -2.38
CA GLU A 354 -30.33 6.03 -1.34
C GLU A 354 -29.40 6.28 -0.15
N LEU A 355 -28.42 7.15 -0.38
CA LEU A 355 -27.49 7.63 0.64
C LEU A 355 -27.98 8.97 1.24
N PRO A 356 -28.36 9.04 2.53
CA PRO A 356 -28.87 10.26 3.16
C PRO A 356 -27.84 11.39 3.22
N PRO A 357 -28.26 12.68 3.26
CA PRO A 357 -27.36 13.82 3.41
C PRO A 357 -26.43 13.73 4.64
N ALA A 358 -26.95 13.22 5.77
CA ALA A 358 -26.17 13.02 6.99
C ALA A 358 -25.02 12.01 6.82
N CYS A 359 -25.15 11.03 5.92
CA CYS A 359 -24.07 10.10 5.55
C CYS A 359 -23.11 10.75 4.54
N ARG A 360 -23.64 11.48 3.54
CA ARG A 360 -22.82 12.19 2.54
C ARG A 360 -21.85 13.18 3.16
N ALA A 361 -22.25 13.84 4.25
CA ALA A 361 -21.43 14.80 4.98
C ALA A 361 -20.15 14.22 5.61
N TYR A 362 -20.04 12.89 5.70
CA TYR A 362 -18.86 12.15 6.16
C TYR A 362 -18.02 11.53 5.03
N LEU A 363 -18.38 11.77 3.77
CA LEU A 363 -17.72 11.23 2.59
C LEU A 363 -17.07 12.33 1.75
N VAL A 364 -16.02 11.99 1.00
CA VAL A 364 -15.52 12.88 -0.04
C VAL A 364 -16.43 12.84 -1.26
N ASP A 365 -16.59 13.97 -1.96
CA ASP A 365 -17.53 14.09 -3.09
C ASP A 365 -17.28 13.04 -4.20
N GLU A 366 -16.01 12.70 -4.47
CA GLU A 366 -15.64 11.61 -5.40
C GLU A 366 -16.22 10.26 -4.96
N VAL A 367 -16.13 9.92 -3.67
CA VAL A 367 -16.70 8.68 -3.13
C VAL A 367 -18.22 8.73 -3.18
N VAL A 368 -18.85 9.86 -2.83
CA VAL A 368 -20.32 10.03 -2.96
C VAL A 368 -20.76 9.76 -4.40
N ALA A 369 -20.16 10.44 -5.38
CA ALA A 369 -20.47 10.25 -6.79
C ALA A 369 -20.25 8.81 -7.25
N LEU A 370 -19.16 8.17 -6.81
CA LEU A 370 -18.84 6.79 -7.18
C LEU A 370 -19.68 5.73 -6.47
N VAL A 371 -20.25 5.96 -5.28
CA VAL A 371 -21.15 4.98 -4.62
C VAL A 371 -22.61 5.16 -5.02
N THR A 372 -23.06 6.37 -5.33
CA THR A 372 -24.49 6.62 -5.68
C THR A 372 -24.78 6.53 -7.18
N SER A 373 -23.78 6.61 -8.06
CA SER A 373 -23.97 6.42 -9.50
C SER A 373 -24.29 4.97 -9.85
N GLU A 374 -25.09 4.72 -10.89
CA GLU A 374 -25.42 3.36 -11.32
C GLU A 374 -24.14 2.55 -11.64
N PRO A 375 -24.03 1.28 -11.22
CA PRO A 375 -22.90 0.43 -11.60
C PRO A 375 -22.97 0.05 -13.09
N PRO A 376 -21.86 -0.35 -13.73
CA PRO A 376 -21.86 -0.71 -15.15
C PRO A 376 -22.94 -1.74 -15.49
N GLY A 377 -23.81 -1.42 -16.45
CA GLY A 377 -25.00 -2.18 -16.80
C GLY A 377 -24.73 -3.58 -17.36
N ARG A 378 -25.77 -4.32 -17.79
CA ARG A 378 -25.63 -5.71 -18.27
C ARG A 378 -24.63 -5.86 -19.42
N TYR A 379 -24.60 -4.90 -20.35
CA TYR A 379 -23.74 -4.92 -21.54
C TYR A 379 -22.33 -4.36 -21.30
N ALA A 380 -22.01 -3.94 -20.07
CA ALA A 380 -20.68 -3.45 -19.73
C ALA A 380 -19.63 -4.58 -19.78
N THR A 381 -18.45 -4.26 -20.30
CA THR A 381 -17.33 -5.18 -20.40
C THR A 381 -16.75 -5.51 -19.03
N PRO A 382 -15.97 -6.59 -18.90
CA PRO A 382 -15.24 -6.86 -17.66
C PRO A 382 -14.29 -5.73 -17.24
N LEU A 383 -13.72 -5.02 -18.22
CA LEU A 383 -12.87 -3.85 -17.98
C LEU A 383 -13.65 -2.71 -17.30
N ASP A 384 -14.90 -2.45 -17.71
CA ASP A 384 -15.71 -1.38 -17.10
C ASP A 384 -16.02 -1.65 -15.62
N ARG A 385 -16.27 -2.92 -15.28
CA ARG A 385 -16.51 -3.36 -13.88
C ARG A 385 -15.24 -3.25 -13.03
N GLU A 386 -14.12 -3.67 -13.60
CA GLU A 386 -12.79 -3.57 -12.99
C GLU A 386 -12.40 -2.11 -12.73
N VAL A 387 -12.57 -1.23 -13.72
CA VAL A 387 -12.37 0.22 -13.63
C VAL A 387 -13.22 0.82 -12.51
N ARG A 388 -14.51 0.47 -12.44
CA ARG A 388 -15.40 0.95 -11.36
C ARG A 388 -14.91 0.55 -9.98
N ALA A 389 -14.49 -0.70 -9.80
CA ALA A 389 -13.98 -1.20 -8.52
C ALA A 389 -12.65 -0.53 -8.12
N VAL A 390 -11.72 -0.38 -9.06
CA VAL A 390 -10.46 0.32 -8.83
C VAL A 390 -10.70 1.78 -8.47
N ARG A 391 -11.57 2.50 -9.20
CA ARG A 391 -11.89 3.93 -8.94
C ARG A 391 -12.49 4.13 -7.55
N GLN A 392 -13.49 3.34 -7.15
CA GLN A 392 -14.07 3.43 -5.81
C GLN A 392 -13.00 3.23 -4.73
N ARG A 393 -12.21 2.16 -4.83
CA ARG A 393 -11.16 1.86 -3.85
C ARG A 393 -10.08 2.94 -3.79
N ARG A 394 -9.68 3.47 -4.95
CA ARG A 394 -8.74 4.58 -5.09
C ARG A 394 -9.25 5.85 -4.39
N ALA A 395 -10.48 6.26 -4.66
CA ALA A 395 -11.12 7.41 -4.02
C ALA A 395 -11.21 7.24 -2.50
N VAL A 396 -11.56 6.04 -2.01
CA VAL A 396 -11.59 5.72 -0.58
C VAL A 396 -10.20 5.77 0.06
N LEU A 397 -9.20 5.09 -0.51
CA LEU A 397 -7.87 5.04 0.07
C LEU A 397 -7.21 6.43 0.14
N ARG A 398 -7.41 7.30 -0.86
CA ARG A 398 -6.96 8.70 -0.86
C ARG A 398 -7.77 9.58 0.09
N GLY A 399 -9.10 9.49 0.01
CA GLY A 399 -10.05 10.39 0.65
C GLY A 399 -10.36 10.08 2.12
N HIS A 400 -10.04 8.87 2.59
CA HIS A 400 -10.37 8.38 3.94
C HIS A 400 -9.21 7.64 4.63
N GLY A 401 -8.17 7.22 3.91
CA GLY A 401 -7.04 6.52 4.51
C GLY A 401 -6.25 7.41 5.48
N ARG A 402 -6.08 6.95 6.73
CA ARG A 402 -5.43 7.70 7.82
C ARG A 402 -4.12 8.39 7.43
N ALA A 403 -3.22 7.72 6.70
CA ALA A 403 -1.90 8.26 6.35
C ALA A 403 -1.93 9.53 5.47
N PHE A 404 -2.97 9.73 4.66
CA PHE A 404 -3.11 10.93 3.83
C PHE A 404 -4.00 11.97 4.50
N ARG A 405 -5.11 11.53 5.11
CA ARG A 405 -6.09 12.45 5.70
C ARG A 405 -5.65 13.08 7.01
N LEU A 406 -4.98 12.33 7.89
CA LEU A 406 -4.47 12.89 9.14
C LEU A 406 -3.41 13.98 8.88
N ALA A 407 -2.53 13.73 7.90
CA ALA A 407 -1.54 14.71 7.48
C ALA A 407 -2.19 15.96 6.87
N ALA A 408 -3.22 15.81 6.02
CA ALA A 408 -3.98 16.93 5.48
C ALA A 408 -4.75 17.74 6.55
N LEU A 409 -5.30 17.08 7.57
CA LEU A 409 -5.96 17.73 8.71
C LEU A 409 -4.97 18.48 9.63
N ALA A 410 -3.75 17.95 9.78
CA ALA A 410 -2.69 18.59 10.57
C ALA A 410 -1.97 19.74 9.82
N ALA A 411 -2.00 19.75 8.48
CA ALA A 411 -1.27 20.72 7.65
C ALA A 411 -1.43 22.20 8.03
N PRO A 412 -2.61 22.71 8.44
CA PRO A 412 -2.75 24.11 8.88
C PRO A 412 -1.92 24.48 10.11
N ALA A 413 -1.60 23.51 10.98
CA ALA A 413 -0.78 23.71 12.17
C ALA A 413 0.73 23.52 11.91
N PHE A 414 1.06 22.80 10.84
CA PHE A 414 2.42 22.43 10.43
C PHE A 414 2.71 22.84 8.96
N PRO A 415 2.67 24.15 8.64
CA PRO A 415 2.97 24.62 7.29
C PRO A 415 4.37 24.20 6.88
N GLY A 416 4.48 23.51 5.74
CA GLY A 416 5.74 22.99 5.20
C GLY A 416 6.00 21.49 5.47
N VAL A 417 5.25 20.83 6.35
CA VAL A 417 5.28 19.36 6.45
C VAL A 417 4.52 18.76 5.25
N PRO A 418 5.16 17.91 4.41
CA PRO A 418 4.49 17.32 3.26
C PRO A 418 3.34 16.40 3.68
N THR A 419 2.14 16.63 3.13
CA THR A 419 0.94 15.82 3.41
C THR A 419 0.91 14.49 2.66
N LEU A 420 1.76 14.35 1.64
CA LEU A 420 1.92 13.18 0.79
C LEU A 420 3.42 12.91 0.61
N PRO A 421 3.86 11.64 0.48
CA PRO A 421 5.26 11.34 0.17
C PRO A 421 5.65 11.96 -1.17
N SER A 422 6.89 12.45 -1.28
CA SER A 422 7.45 12.90 -2.56
C SER A 422 7.91 11.71 -3.40
N VAL A 423 7.63 11.73 -4.70
CA VAL A 423 8.02 10.69 -5.68
C VAL A 423 8.97 11.27 -6.70
N SER A 424 10.15 10.67 -6.86
CA SER A 424 11.02 10.92 -8.02
C SER A 424 10.80 9.83 -9.07
N VAL A 425 10.47 10.25 -10.29
CA VAL A 425 10.42 9.36 -11.45
C VAL A 425 11.81 9.28 -12.08
N LEU A 426 12.40 8.08 -12.10
CA LEU A 426 13.64 7.80 -12.82
C LEU A 426 13.31 7.45 -14.26
N LEU A 427 13.68 8.33 -15.19
CA LEU A 427 13.54 8.13 -16.63
C LEU A 427 14.94 8.01 -17.23
N VAL A 428 15.43 6.78 -17.43
CA VAL A 428 16.78 6.50 -17.95
C VAL A 428 16.68 6.00 -19.38
N THR A 429 17.19 6.79 -20.35
CA THR A 429 16.97 6.51 -21.78
C THR A 429 18.21 6.75 -22.64
N ARG A 430 18.30 6.00 -23.75
CA ARG A 430 19.26 6.20 -24.85
C ARG A 430 18.59 6.78 -26.12
N ARG A 431 17.32 7.20 -26.03
CA ARG A 431 16.41 7.46 -27.16
C ARG A 431 15.81 8.86 -27.05
N LEU A 432 16.50 9.88 -27.57
CA LEU A 432 16.05 11.28 -27.48
C LEU A 432 14.65 11.51 -28.05
N SER A 433 14.27 10.77 -29.11
CA SER A 433 12.94 10.82 -29.74
C SER A 433 11.80 10.38 -28.82
N HIS A 434 12.07 9.53 -27.83
CA HIS A 434 11.08 9.06 -26.86
C HIS A 434 10.86 10.03 -25.69
N VAL A 435 11.87 10.85 -25.35
CA VAL A 435 11.91 11.66 -24.11
C VAL A 435 10.66 12.51 -23.94
N VAL A 436 10.22 13.22 -24.98
CA VAL A 436 9.12 14.18 -24.83
C VAL A 436 7.77 13.49 -24.65
N ALA A 437 7.53 12.34 -25.29
CA ALA A 437 6.31 11.55 -25.06
C ALA A 437 6.30 10.95 -23.65
N ALA A 438 7.44 10.42 -23.19
CA ALA A 438 7.58 9.89 -21.84
C ALA A 438 7.40 10.98 -20.77
N VAL A 439 8.00 12.16 -20.94
CA VAL A 439 7.83 13.30 -20.03
C VAL A 439 6.38 13.78 -20.01
N ALA A 440 5.69 13.88 -21.16
CA ALA A 440 4.27 14.25 -21.20
C ALA A 440 3.38 13.24 -20.42
N ALA A 441 3.65 11.93 -20.54
CA ALA A 441 2.92 10.91 -19.79
C ALA A 441 3.20 10.95 -18.26
N ILE A 442 4.40 11.39 -17.86
CA ILE A 442 4.77 11.60 -16.46
C ILE A 442 4.16 12.91 -15.92
N GLU A 443 4.12 13.96 -16.73
CA GLU A 443 3.52 15.26 -16.40
C GLU A 443 2.01 15.13 -16.18
N ALA A 444 1.34 14.32 -17.00
CA ALA A 444 -0.08 14.00 -16.89
C ALA A 444 -0.46 13.10 -15.68
N GLN A 445 0.50 12.68 -14.84
CA GLN A 445 0.19 11.89 -13.64
C GLN A 445 -0.60 12.72 -12.62
N SER A 446 -1.75 12.26 -12.14
CA SER A 446 -2.55 12.96 -11.12
C SER A 446 -1.91 12.93 -9.72
N TYR A 447 -0.73 12.33 -9.55
CA TYR A 447 0.06 12.39 -8.33
C TYR A 447 0.71 13.78 -8.17
N PRO A 448 0.41 14.55 -7.11
CA PRO A 448 0.80 15.96 -7.05
C PRO A 448 2.29 16.16 -6.70
N THR A 449 2.83 15.38 -5.77
CA THR A 449 4.18 15.54 -5.22
C THR A 449 5.23 14.76 -6.03
N LEU A 450 5.41 15.14 -7.30
CA LEU A 450 6.23 14.42 -8.29
C LEU A 450 7.32 15.30 -8.94
N GLU A 451 8.53 14.76 -9.08
CA GLU A 451 9.60 15.29 -9.95
C GLU A 451 10.07 14.24 -10.98
N ILE A 452 10.76 14.69 -12.03
CA ILE A 452 11.35 13.85 -13.07
C ILE A 452 12.87 13.95 -13.00
N VAL A 453 13.56 12.80 -12.85
CA VAL A 453 15.00 12.69 -13.02
C VAL A 453 15.28 12.00 -14.35
N LEU A 454 15.54 12.81 -15.37
CA LEU A 454 15.87 12.38 -16.73
C LEU A 454 17.39 12.10 -16.84
N CYS A 455 17.74 10.84 -17.04
CA CYS A 455 19.11 10.40 -17.25
C CYS A 455 19.31 9.97 -18.72
N LEU A 456 19.98 10.84 -19.47
CA LEU A 456 20.36 10.62 -20.85
C LEU A 456 21.65 9.79 -20.92
N HIS A 457 21.50 8.53 -21.30
CA HIS A 457 22.56 7.54 -21.23
C HIS A 457 23.26 7.38 -22.58
N GLY A 458 24.46 7.94 -22.70
CA GLY A 458 25.26 7.89 -23.93
C GLY A 458 24.73 8.76 -25.07
N VAL A 459 23.83 9.69 -24.76
CA VAL A 459 23.27 10.69 -25.66
C VAL A 459 23.24 12.05 -24.96
N ALA A 460 23.49 13.13 -25.69
CA ALA A 460 23.47 14.48 -25.15
C ALA A 460 22.08 15.13 -25.31
N SER A 461 21.74 16.06 -24.43
CA SER A 461 20.54 16.89 -24.60
C SER A 461 20.78 18.01 -25.61
N THR A 462 19.85 18.18 -26.54
CA THR A 462 19.91 19.28 -27.52
C THR A 462 19.22 20.55 -26.99
N PRO A 463 19.51 21.74 -27.55
CA PRO A 463 18.81 22.97 -27.19
C PRO A 463 17.29 22.87 -27.39
N GLU A 464 16.85 22.19 -28.45
CA GLU A 464 15.43 21.98 -28.78
C GLU A 464 14.76 21.07 -27.74
N LEU A 465 15.44 20.01 -27.31
CA LEU A 465 14.94 19.14 -26.24
C LEU A 465 14.83 19.91 -24.92
N ARG A 466 15.85 20.69 -24.54
CA ARG A 466 15.82 21.54 -23.34
C ARG A 466 14.70 22.57 -23.41
N SER A 467 14.48 23.20 -24.57
CA SER A 467 13.38 24.14 -24.80
C SER A 467 12.01 23.48 -24.66
N ARG A 468 11.80 22.28 -25.23
CA ARG A 468 10.55 21.52 -25.06
C ARG A 468 10.30 21.11 -23.60
N LEU A 469 11.34 20.71 -22.88
CA LEU A 469 11.25 20.29 -21.48
C LEU A 469 11.07 21.48 -20.50
N ALA A 470 11.50 22.70 -20.87
CA ALA A 470 11.26 23.90 -20.08
C ALA A 470 9.76 24.29 -19.97
N GLY A 471 8.91 23.75 -20.85
CA GLY A 471 7.45 23.90 -20.76
C GLY A 471 6.77 22.91 -19.81
N CYS A 472 7.50 21.95 -19.22
CA CYS A 472 6.93 20.97 -18.31
C CYS A 472 6.56 21.61 -16.97
N THR A 473 5.32 21.39 -16.51
CA THR A 473 4.80 21.85 -15.21
C THR A 473 5.41 21.13 -14.00
N ARG A 474 6.21 20.07 -14.22
CA ARG A 474 6.93 19.33 -13.17
C ARG A 474 8.40 19.75 -13.10
N PRO A 475 9.04 19.70 -11.93
CA PRO A 475 10.49 19.82 -11.85
C PRO A 475 11.17 18.70 -12.67
N VAL A 476 11.96 19.08 -13.68
CA VAL A 476 12.76 18.14 -14.49
C VAL A 476 14.24 18.38 -14.24
N GLN A 477 14.92 17.37 -13.70
CA GLN A 477 16.37 17.34 -13.56
C GLN A 477 16.97 16.53 -14.73
N ILE A 478 17.70 17.20 -15.63
CA ILE A 478 18.34 16.57 -16.81
C ILE A 478 19.82 16.29 -16.52
N HIS A 479 20.25 15.05 -16.71
CA HIS A 479 21.64 14.63 -16.55
C HIS A 479 22.08 13.70 -17.66
N GLU A 480 23.34 13.83 -18.07
CA GLU A 480 23.96 13.03 -19.11
C GLU A 480 25.01 12.11 -18.48
N VAL A 481 25.07 10.85 -18.92
CA VAL A 481 26.07 9.88 -18.48
C VAL A 481 26.75 9.20 -19.67
N PRO A 482 28.05 8.83 -19.58
CA PRO A 482 28.78 8.22 -20.69
C PRO A 482 28.16 6.90 -21.17
N ALA A 483 28.23 6.64 -22.48
CA ALA A 483 27.67 5.44 -23.11
C ALA A 483 28.26 4.11 -22.60
N ALA A 484 29.45 4.17 -21.98
CA ALA A 484 30.17 3.03 -21.39
C ALA A 484 29.70 2.68 -19.96
N GLN A 485 28.92 3.54 -19.32
CA GLN A 485 28.35 3.24 -18.01
C GLN A 485 27.30 2.12 -18.15
N SER A 486 27.24 1.18 -17.20
CA SER A 486 26.21 0.13 -17.24
C SER A 486 24.83 0.70 -16.90
N PHE A 487 23.75 0.12 -17.44
CA PHE A 487 22.38 0.61 -17.22
C PHE A 487 22.04 0.74 -15.73
N GLY A 488 22.40 -0.24 -14.91
CA GLY A 488 22.18 -0.16 -13.47
C GLY A 488 23.05 0.88 -12.76
N ALA A 489 24.24 1.18 -13.27
CA ALA A 489 25.02 2.31 -12.77
C ALA A 489 24.39 3.65 -13.17
N ALA A 490 23.84 3.78 -14.38
CA ALA A 490 23.11 4.98 -14.82
C ALA A 490 21.83 5.23 -13.98
N LEU A 491 21.10 4.16 -13.63
CA LEU A 491 20.01 4.19 -12.64
C LEU A 491 20.51 4.63 -11.25
N GLY A 492 21.70 4.19 -10.83
CA GLY A 492 22.37 4.67 -9.63
C GLY A 492 22.65 6.18 -9.66
N THR A 493 23.26 6.68 -10.75
CA THR A 493 23.52 8.11 -10.95
C THR A 493 22.25 8.95 -10.92
N ALA A 494 21.14 8.47 -11.50
CA ALA A 494 19.83 9.11 -11.43
C ALA A 494 19.25 9.08 -10.01
N THR A 495 19.29 7.94 -9.33
CA THR A 495 18.79 7.79 -7.95
C THR A 495 19.50 8.73 -6.98
N ALA A 496 20.81 8.95 -7.14
CA ALA A 496 21.58 9.88 -6.32
C ALA A 496 21.15 11.36 -6.45
N ARG A 497 20.24 11.69 -7.38
CA ARG A 497 19.66 13.03 -7.60
C ARG A 497 18.17 13.10 -7.24
N ALA A 498 17.56 11.96 -6.92
CA ALA A 498 16.18 11.85 -6.49
C ALA A 498 16.01 12.49 -5.10
N ARG A 499 15.14 13.50 -5.01
CA ARG A 499 14.75 14.20 -3.78
C ARG A 499 13.52 13.55 -3.12
N GLY A 500 12.85 12.65 -3.85
CA GLY A 500 11.73 11.86 -3.42
C GLY A 500 12.04 10.98 -2.21
N SER A 501 11.07 10.88 -1.30
CA SER A 501 11.00 9.83 -0.29
C SER A 501 10.73 8.44 -0.91
N LEU A 502 10.02 8.44 -2.05
CA LEU A 502 9.75 7.31 -2.92
C LEU A 502 10.44 7.51 -4.27
N VAL A 503 10.86 6.42 -4.87
CA VAL A 503 11.51 6.37 -6.17
C VAL A 503 10.75 5.37 -7.04
N THR A 504 10.35 5.79 -8.24
CA THR A 504 9.69 4.91 -9.21
C THR A 504 10.46 4.91 -10.54
N LYS A 505 10.62 3.74 -11.16
CA LYS A 505 11.20 3.60 -12.49
C LYS A 505 10.09 3.75 -13.54
N VAL A 506 10.34 4.48 -14.62
CA VAL A 506 9.49 4.56 -15.81
C VAL A 506 10.35 4.28 -17.03
N ASP A 507 9.95 3.31 -17.84
CA ASP A 507 10.61 2.99 -19.11
C ASP A 507 10.04 3.88 -20.24
N ASP A 508 10.89 4.45 -21.09
CA ASP A 508 10.55 5.51 -22.07
C ASP A 508 9.78 5.03 -23.33
N ASP A 509 9.39 3.76 -23.37
CA ASP A 509 8.67 3.14 -24.48
C ASP A 509 7.39 2.38 -24.10
N ASP A 510 6.99 2.41 -22.83
CA ASP A 510 5.72 1.86 -22.36
C ASP A 510 4.63 2.95 -22.25
N THR A 511 3.34 2.55 -22.17
CA THR A 511 2.23 3.49 -21.93
C THR A 511 1.82 3.50 -20.46
N TYR A 512 1.70 4.70 -19.89
CA TYR A 512 1.34 4.94 -18.50
C TYR A 512 0.09 5.81 -18.43
N GLY A 513 -0.95 5.30 -17.75
CA GLY A 513 -2.16 6.08 -17.49
C GLY A 513 -1.94 7.13 -16.40
N PRO A 514 -2.78 8.18 -16.32
CA PRO A 514 -2.60 9.32 -15.40
C PRO A 514 -2.61 8.92 -13.91
N GLU A 515 -3.19 7.77 -13.57
CA GLU A 515 -3.34 7.31 -12.19
C GLU A 515 -2.21 6.36 -11.73
N HIS A 516 -1.24 6.07 -12.61
CA HIS A 516 -0.23 5.03 -12.42
C HIS A 516 0.59 5.23 -11.13
N VAL A 517 1.16 6.41 -10.92
CA VAL A 517 1.99 6.69 -9.73
C VAL A 517 1.17 6.61 -8.45
N TRP A 518 -0.07 7.11 -8.45
CA TRP A 518 -0.96 6.95 -7.29
C TRP A 518 -1.25 5.48 -6.99
N ASP A 519 -1.55 4.65 -7.99
CA ASP A 519 -1.84 3.23 -7.77
C ASP A 519 -0.68 2.53 -7.05
N LEU A 520 0.57 2.87 -7.42
CA LEU A 520 1.77 2.38 -6.76
C LEU A 520 1.90 2.90 -5.32
N VAL A 521 1.69 4.20 -5.08
CA VAL A 521 1.74 4.78 -3.72
C VAL A 521 0.66 4.18 -2.82
N LEU A 522 -0.56 4.01 -3.32
CA LEU A 522 -1.67 3.37 -2.59
C LEU A 522 -1.35 1.91 -2.28
N ALA A 523 -0.83 1.15 -3.24
CA ALA A 523 -0.42 -0.23 -3.01
C ALA A 523 0.73 -0.35 -2.00
N ARG A 524 1.71 0.56 -2.05
CA ARG A 524 2.82 0.63 -1.09
C ARG A 524 2.35 0.96 0.32
N TYR A 525 1.23 1.69 0.44
CA TYR A 525 0.55 1.97 1.71
C TYR A 525 -0.26 0.77 2.21
N HIS A 526 -1.22 0.24 1.44
CA HIS A 526 -2.12 -0.81 1.92
C HIS A 526 -1.46 -2.18 2.08
N SER A 527 -0.40 -2.49 1.32
CA SER A 527 0.28 -3.80 1.40
C SER A 527 1.43 -3.86 2.40
N GLY A 528 1.95 -2.73 2.87
CA GLY A 528 3.18 -2.70 3.69
C GLY A 528 4.40 -3.38 3.03
N ALA A 529 4.38 -3.65 1.72
CA ALA A 529 5.48 -4.28 1.01
C ALA A 529 6.68 -3.33 0.88
N THR A 530 7.87 -3.88 0.64
CA THR A 530 9.09 -3.06 0.44
C THR A 530 9.09 -2.44 -0.96
N LEU A 531 8.79 -3.26 -1.97
CA LEU A 531 8.72 -2.88 -3.38
C LEU A 531 7.34 -3.23 -3.94
N VAL A 532 6.78 -2.36 -4.76
CA VAL A 532 5.51 -2.58 -5.45
C VAL A 532 5.63 -2.37 -6.95
N GLY A 533 4.70 -2.91 -7.72
CA GLY A 533 4.62 -2.68 -9.17
C GLY A 533 3.39 -3.31 -9.82
N LYS A 534 3.23 -3.09 -11.12
CA LYS A 534 2.21 -3.74 -11.95
C LYS A 534 2.80 -4.98 -12.62
N ALA A 535 1.95 -5.89 -13.11
CA ALA A 535 2.40 -6.85 -14.11
C ALA A 535 2.27 -6.24 -15.50
N ALA A 536 3.11 -6.68 -16.44
CA ALA A 536 2.87 -6.49 -17.87
C ALA A 536 1.71 -7.39 -18.30
N GLU A 537 0.49 -7.07 -17.87
CA GLU A 537 -0.74 -7.83 -18.12
C GLU A 537 -1.38 -7.39 -19.45
N PHE A 538 -1.47 -6.08 -19.69
CA PHE A 538 -1.72 -5.51 -21.00
C PHE A 538 -0.40 -5.40 -21.77
N VAL A 539 -0.32 -6.03 -22.94
CA VAL A 539 0.88 -6.05 -23.79
C VAL A 539 0.49 -5.61 -25.20
N HIS A 540 1.06 -4.51 -25.68
CA HIS A 540 0.89 -4.04 -27.05
C HIS A 540 1.92 -4.71 -27.98
N LEU A 541 1.45 -5.55 -28.90
CA LEU A 541 2.25 -6.22 -29.92
C LEU A 541 2.36 -5.30 -31.14
N ALA A 542 3.41 -4.50 -31.21
CA ALA A 542 3.56 -3.45 -32.22
C ALA A 542 3.53 -3.98 -33.66
N ALA A 543 4.10 -5.17 -33.90
CA ALA A 543 4.10 -5.84 -35.21
C ALA A 543 2.69 -6.22 -35.71
N LEU A 544 1.70 -6.33 -34.81
CA LEU A 544 0.31 -6.66 -35.11
C LEU A 544 -0.63 -5.48 -34.84
N ASN A 545 -0.11 -4.34 -34.41
CA ASN A 545 -0.86 -3.21 -33.86
C ASN A 545 -2.02 -3.67 -32.96
N THR A 546 -1.75 -4.60 -32.03
CA THR A 546 -2.78 -5.26 -31.22
C THR A 546 -2.35 -5.32 -29.77
N THR A 547 -3.16 -4.83 -28.85
CA THR A 547 -2.97 -5.07 -27.41
C THR A 547 -3.69 -6.32 -26.97
N VAL A 548 -2.99 -7.19 -26.25
CA VAL A 548 -3.54 -8.39 -25.61
C VAL A 548 -3.51 -8.23 -24.09
N ARG A 549 -4.53 -8.76 -23.41
CA ARG A 549 -4.52 -8.97 -21.96
C ARG A 549 -4.21 -10.43 -21.68
N ARG A 550 -3.03 -10.71 -21.13
CA ARG A 550 -2.61 -12.08 -20.75
C ARG A 550 -2.95 -12.38 -19.30
N ASP A 551 -3.00 -13.65 -18.94
CA ASP A 551 -2.95 -14.05 -17.53
C ASP A 551 -1.53 -13.77 -16.97
N ALA A 552 -1.46 -12.95 -15.93
CA ALA A 552 -0.25 -12.72 -15.16
C ALA A 552 -0.27 -13.44 -13.79
N GLY A 553 -1.36 -14.14 -13.47
CA GLY A 553 -1.75 -14.59 -12.14
C GLY A 553 -2.44 -13.48 -11.34
N ALA A 554 -2.98 -13.83 -10.17
CA ALA A 554 -3.82 -12.94 -9.34
C ALA A 554 -3.22 -11.53 -9.10
N PRO A 555 -3.91 -10.45 -9.53
CA PRO A 555 -3.58 -9.08 -9.13
C PRO A 555 -3.81 -8.85 -7.63
N GLU A 556 -3.39 -7.70 -7.11
CA GLU A 556 -3.52 -7.33 -5.69
C GLU A 556 -2.93 -8.38 -4.73
N SER A 557 -1.68 -8.81 -4.97
CA SER A 557 -1.08 -9.95 -4.26
C SER A 557 0.42 -9.82 -3.99
N TYR A 558 0.91 -10.49 -2.95
CA TYR A 558 2.35 -10.65 -2.74
C TYR A 558 2.92 -11.63 -3.77
N THR A 559 3.96 -11.21 -4.47
CA THR A 559 4.50 -11.86 -5.67
C THR A 559 6.03 -11.99 -5.60
N THR A 560 6.63 -12.61 -6.60
CA THR A 560 8.09 -12.72 -6.77
C THR A 560 8.61 -11.93 -7.97
N ALA A 561 7.72 -11.26 -8.72
CA ALA A 561 8.05 -10.43 -9.88
C ALA A 561 6.98 -9.36 -10.16
N VAL A 562 7.43 -8.21 -10.66
CA VAL A 562 6.64 -7.11 -11.25
C VAL A 562 7.35 -6.62 -12.52
N ALA A 563 6.68 -5.82 -13.36
CA ALA A 563 7.28 -5.22 -14.54
C ALA A 563 8.30 -4.14 -14.18
N GLY A 564 9.44 -4.11 -14.87
CA GLY A 564 10.59 -3.27 -14.56
C GLY A 564 10.27 -1.78 -14.51
N GLY A 565 9.66 -1.25 -15.58
CA GLY A 565 9.18 0.13 -15.68
C GLY A 565 8.00 0.50 -14.77
N THR A 566 7.69 -0.30 -13.75
CA THR A 566 6.56 -0.04 -12.83
C THR A 566 6.96 -0.18 -11.36
N MET A 567 8.25 -0.39 -11.08
CA MET A 567 8.74 -0.60 -9.73
C MET A 567 8.77 0.71 -8.94
N LEU A 568 8.08 0.74 -7.80
CA LEU A 568 8.19 1.79 -6.77
C LEU A 568 8.72 1.19 -5.46
N ILE A 569 9.68 1.88 -4.85
CA ILE A 569 10.36 1.55 -3.59
C ILE A 569 10.67 2.85 -2.83
N SER A 570 10.83 2.82 -1.50
CA SER A 570 11.35 4.01 -0.82
C SER A 570 12.84 4.21 -1.12
N ARG A 571 13.29 5.46 -1.11
CA ARG A 571 14.71 5.77 -1.34
C ARG A 571 15.59 5.10 -0.27
N GLY A 572 15.16 5.14 1.00
CA GLY A 572 15.84 4.47 2.11
C GLY A 572 15.87 2.94 1.99
N ASP A 573 14.75 2.30 1.60
CA ASP A 573 14.70 0.85 1.35
C ASP A 573 15.69 0.46 0.21
N LEU A 574 15.81 1.30 -0.83
CA LEU A 574 16.74 1.07 -1.93
C LEU A 574 18.20 1.27 -1.54
N GLU A 575 18.50 2.29 -0.71
CA GLU A 575 19.82 2.55 -0.14
C GLU A 575 20.27 1.41 0.81
N GLU A 576 19.39 0.92 1.69
CA GLU A 576 19.64 -0.23 2.58
C GLU A 576 19.98 -1.51 1.80
N LEU A 577 19.41 -1.67 0.60
CA LEU A 577 19.66 -2.80 -0.32
C LEU A 577 20.89 -2.59 -1.22
N GLY A 578 21.68 -1.54 -1.01
CA GLY A 578 22.89 -1.23 -1.78
C GLY A 578 22.62 -0.66 -3.17
N GLY A 579 21.50 0.05 -3.36
CA GLY A 579 21.15 0.73 -4.60
C GLY A 579 20.87 -0.23 -5.77
N TRP A 580 21.23 0.18 -6.98
CA TRP A 580 21.12 -0.64 -8.19
C TRP A 580 22.42 -1.39 -8.47
N ARG A 581 22.36 -2.65 -8.93
CA ARG A 581 23.59 -3.37 -9.34
C ARG A 581 24.17 -2.71 -10.59
N PRO A 582 25.48 -2.43 -10.67
CA PRO A 582 26.11 -1.79 -11.81
C PRO A 582 26.31 -2.76 -13.00
N VAL A 583 25.24 -3.41 -13.44
CA VAL A 583 25.20 -4.39 -14.53
C VAL A 583 24.39 -3.87 -15.73
N PRO A 584 24.68 -4.31 -16.97
CA PRO A 584 23.97 -3.81 -18.16
C PRO A 584 22.58 -4.42 -18.36
N ARG A 585 22.26 -5.55 -17.72
CA ARG A 585 20.98 -6.28 -17.85
C ARG A 585 20.57 -6.88 -16.51
N SER A 586 19.29 -7.27 -16.38
CA SER A 586 18.72 -7.91 -15.17
C SER A 586 18.86 -7.10 -13.88
N VAL A 587 18.94 -5.76 -14.00
CA VAL A 587 19.02 -4.81 -12.88
C VAL A 587 17.79 -4.95 -11.98
N ASP A 588 16.60 -4.90 -12.60
CA ASP A 588 15.28 -4.98 -11.96
C ASP A 588 15.10 -6.31 -11.21
N ARG A 589 15.37 -7.42 -11.91
CA ARG A 589 15.37 -8.78 -11.32
C ARG A 589 16.32 -8.87 -10.13
N GLY A 590 17.53 -8.32 -10.27
CA GLY A 590 18.53 -8.30 -9.21
C GLY A 590 18.07 -7.54 -7.97
N LEU A 591 17.37 -6.41 -8.12
CA LEU A 591 16.77 -5.66 -7.01
C LEU A 591 15.67 -6.48 -6.32
N ILE A 592 14.73 -7.03 -7.08
CA ILE A 592 13.66 -7.92 -6.56
C ILE A 592 14.24 -9.08 -5.75
N ASP A 593 15.27 -9.76 -6.26
CA ASP A 593 15.93 -10.85 -5.55
C ASP A 593 16.75 -10.38 -4.33
N ARG A 594 17.13 -9.09 -4.23
CA ARG A 594 17.71 -8.50 -2.99
C ARG A 594 16.64 -8.15 -1.96
N VAL A 595 15.55 -7.48 -2.37
CA VAL A 595 14.38 -7.18 -1.52
C VAL A 595 13.94 -8.45 -0.78
N ARG A 596 13.73 -9.54 -1.53
CA ARG A 596 13.28 -10.83 -0.97
C ARG A 596 14.30 -11.48 -0.03
N ARG A 597 15.60 -11.39 -0.34
CA ARG A 597 16.67 -11.92 0.55
C ARG A 597 16.83 -11.12 1.85
N ALA A 598 16.47 -9.84 1.86
CA ALA A 598 16.42 -9.02 3.07
C ALA A 598 15.16 -9.28 3.94
N GLY A 599 14.27 -10.19 3.51
CA GLY A 599 12.96 -10.43 4.13
C GLY A 599 11.87 -9.44 3.72
N GLY A 600 12.16 -8.54 2.77
CA GLY A 600 11.20 -7.62 2.19
C GLY A 600 10.22 -8.31 1.26
N LEU A 601 8.99 -7.79 1.20
CA LEU A 601 7.93 -8.27 0.30
C LEU A 601 7.90 -7.48 -1.00
N VAL A 602 7.45 -8.16 -2.06
CA VAL A 602 7.08 -7.53 -3.34
C VAL A 602 5.58 -7.69 -3.53
N TYR A 603 4.87 -6.59 -3.83
CA TYR A 603 3.42 -6.62 -4.05
C TYR A 603 3.06 -6.16 -5.46
N ARG A 604 2.16 -6.91 -6.11
CA ARG A 604 1.56 -6.56 -7.40
C ARG A 604 0.23 -5.86 -7.19
N THR A 605 0.07 -4.70 -7.82
CA THR A 605 -1.22 -3.98 -7.90
C THR A 605 -2.13 -4.55 -8.99
N HIS A 606 -3.34 -4.03 -9.08
CA HIS A 606 -4.20 -4.11 -10.26
C HIS A 606 -3.49 -3.61 -11.54
N PRO A 607 -3.84 -4.13 -12.73
CA PRO A 607 -3.09 -3.92 -13.98
C PRO A 607 -3.43 -2.62 -14.73
N LEU A 608 -4.50 -1.90 -14.37
CA LEU A 608 -4.95 -0.72 -15.12
C LEU A 608 -3.86 0.36 -15.18
N GLY A 609 -3.85 1.17 -16.25
CA GLY A 609 -2.89 2.29 -16.39
C GLY A 609 -1.44 1.90 -16.64
N TYR A 610 -1.19 0.69 -17.13
CA TYR A 610 0.10 0.30 -17.68
C TYR A 610 -0.09 -0.64 -18.89
N VAL A 611 0.57 -0.33 -20.01
CA VAL A 611 0.65 -1.21 -21.18
C VAL A 611 2.12 -1.38 -21.57
N TYR A 612 2.59 -2.62 -21.57
CA TYR A 612 3.95 -2.99 -21.96
C TYR A 612 4.07 -3.09 -23.49
N HIS A 613 5.05 -2.43 -24.11
CA HIS A 613 5.19 -2.39 -25.57
C HIS A 613 6.20 -3.40 -26.13
N ARG A 614 5.67 -4.45 -26.78
CA ARG A 614 6.46 -5.45 -27.48
C ARG A 614 6.75 -5.05 -28.93
N ARG A 615 7.85 -4.33 -29.10
CA ARG A 615 8.47 -3.99 -30.40
C ARG A 615 9.32 -5.16 -30.97
N HIS A 616 9.59 -5.15 -32.28
CA HIS A 616 10.28 -6.23 -33.02
C HIS A 616 11.74 -6.48 -32.60
N ALA A 617 12.42 -5.46 -32.06
CA ALA A 617 13.82 -5.57 -31.64
C ALA A 617 14.09 -4.70 -30.39
N GLY A 618 15.24 -4.90 -29.75
CA GLY A 618 15.74 -4.08 -28.64
C GLY A 618 15.35 -4.53 -27.23
N HIS A 619 14.62 -5.64 -27.08
CA HIS A 619 14.26 -6.17 -25.76
C HIS A 619 15.37 -7.03 -25.16
N THR A 620 15.57 -6.93 -23.85
CA THR A 620 16.54 -7.76 -23.10
C THR A 620 16.05 -9.17 -22.78
N TRP A 621 14.80 -9.49 -23.16
CA TRP A 621 14.15 -10.79 -23.03
C TRP A 621 13.26 -11.03 -24.25
N ASP A 622 13.28 -12.23 -24.83
CA ASP A 622 12.46 -12.57 -26.00
C ASP A 622 11.91 -13.99 -25.95
N PRO A 623 10.60 -14.16 -25.68
CA PRO A 623 9.92 -15.45 -25.74
C PRO A 623 9.18 -15.68 -27.07
N GLY A 624 9.31 -14.77 -28.05
CA GLY A 624 8.53 -14.79 -29.30
C GLY A 624 7.09 -14.24 -29.15
N LEU A 625 6.44 -13.93 -30.28
CA LEU A 625 5.07 -13.38 -30.30
C LEU A 625 4.01 -14.39 -29.81
N GLU A 626 4.18 -15.67 -30.14
CA GLU A 626 3.26 -16.74 -29.73
C GLU A 626 3.06 -16.79 -28.21
N TYR A 627 4.13 -16.55 -27.44
CA TYR A 627 4.06 -16.54 -25.98
C TYR A 627 3.03 -15.54 -25.44
N PHE A 628 2.86 -14.39 -26.10
CA PHE A 628 1.89 -13.37 -25.71
C PHE A 628 0.48 -13.62 -26.26
N LEU A 629 0.35 -14.38 -27.37
CA LEU A 629 -0.94 -14.72 -28.00
C LEU A 629 -1.58 -15.98 -27.39
N ARG A 630 -0.80 -16.85 -26.74
CA ARG A 630 -1.30 -18.04 -26.05
C ARG A 630 -2.23 -17.65 -24.89
N GLY A 631 -3.41 -18.28 -24.84
CA GLY A 631 -4.36 -18.17 -23.71
C GLY A 631 -5.69 -17.47 -24.00
N GLY A 632 -5.91 -16.91 -25.20
CA GLY A 632 -7.25 -16.46 -25.63
C GLY A 632 -7.83 -15.28 -24.84
N GLY A 633 -7.00 -14.49 -24.16
CA GLY A 633 -7.45 -13.31 -23.42
C GLY A 633 -7.97 -12.18 -24.31
N THR A 634 -8.62 -11.18 -23.70
CA THR A 634 -9.20 -10.03 -24.41
C THR A 634 -8.15 -9.29 -25.24
N GLN A 635 -8.55 -8.85 -26.44
CA GLN A 635 -7.68 -8.14 -27.37
C GLN A 635 -8.33 -6.82 -27.83
N TRP A 636 -7.49 -5.85 -28.18
CA TRP A 636 -7.88 -4.56 -28.75
C TRP A 636 -7.01 -4.29 -29.98
N SER A 637 -7.62 -3.76 -31.05
CA SER A 637 -6.87 -3.14 -32.14
C SER A 637 -6.30 -1.81 -31.66
N GLY A 638 -4.99 -1.60 -31.87
CA GLY A 638 -4.23 -0.52 -31.27
C GLY A 638 -4.06 -0.67 -29.75
N LEU A 639 -3.92 0.47 -29.07
CA LEU A 639 -4.00 0.55 -27.62
C LEU A 639 -5.48 0.54 -27.16
N PRO A 640 -5.81 -0.02 -25.98
CA PRO A 640 -7.17 0.06 -25.43
C PRO A 640 -7.54 1.54 -25.23
N ARG A 641 -8.54 2.06 -25.95
CA ARG A 641 -8.95 3.47 -25.90
C ARG A 641 -9.77 3.75 -24.64
N HIS A 642 -9.12 4.15 -23.55
CA HIS A 642 -9.81 4.37 -22.29
C HIS A 642 -9.03 5.35 -21.37
N PRO A 643 -9.70 6.23 -20.59
CA PRO A 643 -9.01 7.25 -19.78
C PRO A 643 -8.01 6.69 -18.77
N GLU A 644 -8.27 5.51 -18.18
CA GLU A 644 -7.33 4.87 -17.24
C GLU A 644 -5.98 4.51 -17.86
N PHE A 645 -5.86 4.41 -19.20
CA PHE A 645 -4.59 4.18 -19.89
C PHE A 645 -4.00 5.46 -20.51
N GLY A 646 -4.68 6.61 -20.41
CA GLY A 646 -4.23 7.85 -21.06
C GLY A 646 -4.40 7.86 -22.59
N THR A 647 -5.32 7.05 -23.11
CA THR A 647 -5.47 6.71 -24.54
C THR A 647 -6.89 6.94 -25.07
N ALA A 648 -7.76 7.57 -24.28
CA ALA A 648 -9.04 8.06 -24.79
C ALA A 648 -8.77 9.22 -25.77
N PRO A 649 -9.54 9.36 -26.86
CA PRO A 649 -9.48 10.59 -27.66
C PRO A 649 -9.92 11.78 -26.80
N ASP A 650 -9.33 12.96 -27.05
CA ASP A 650 -9.74 14.21 -26.41
C ASP A 650 -11.21 14.50 -26.75
N GLY A 651 -12.09 14.20 -25.80
CA GLY A 651 -13.52 14.35 -25.96
C GLY A 651 -13.93 15.81 -25.90
N GLY A 652 -14.19 16.41 -27.07
CA GLY A 652 -14.94 17.66 -27.15
C GLY A 652 -16.38 17.46 -26.72
N ASP A 653 -16.62 17.48 -25.41
CA ASP A 653 -17.90 17.87 -24.76
C ASP A 653 -17.75 17.96 -23.22
N GLN A 654 -16.72 18.67 -22.75
CA GLN A 654 -16.75 19.30 -21.42
C GLN A 654 -16.41 20.79 -21.56
N ALA A 655 -17.44 21.62 -21.39
CA ALA A 655 -17.26 23.06 -21.25
C ALA A 655 -16.55 23.36 -19.91
N GLY A 656 -15.24 23.65 -19.95
CA GLY A 656 -14.52 23.98 -18.72
C GLY A 656 -12.99 23.86 -18.69
N ALA A 657 -12.30 23.46 -19.77
CA ALA A 657 -10.83 23.55 -19.85
C ALA A 657 -10.37 23.72 -21.31
N ALA A 658 -9.31 24.52 -21.53
CA ALA A 658 -8.79 24.80 -22.88
C ALA A 658 -8.00 23.61 -23.46
N PRO A 659 -8.07 23.36 -24.79
CA PRO A 659 -7.50 22.16 -25.40
C PRO A 659 -5.96 22.21 -25.55
N HIS A 660 -5.30 21.08 -25.32
CA HIS A 660 -3.88 20.88 -25.66
C HIS A 660 -3.69 20.81 -27.19
N ARG A 661 -2.77 21.62 -27.70
CA ARG A 661 -2.56 21.82 -29.14
C ARG A 661 -1.47 20.88 -29.70
N ALA A 662 -1.67 19.58 -29.58
CA ALA A 662 -0.70 18.57 -30.03
C ALA A 662 -0.76 18.31 -31.55
N ASP A 663 -1.96 18.26 -32.13
CA ASP A 663 -2.15 17.92 -33.56
C ASP A 663 -2.00 19.14 -34.48
N ARG A 664 -0.74 19.56 -34.71
CA ARG A 664 -0.36 20.31 -35.94
C ARG A 664 1.11 20.33 -36.35
N ILE A 665 1.96 19.41 -35.87
CA ILE A 665 3.37 19.30 -36.32
C ILE A 665 3.76 17.84 -36.64
N GLY A 666 2.97 17.19 -37.50
CA GLY A 666 3.24 15.85 -38.03
C GLY A 666 4.03 15.81 -39.35
N ALA A 667 4.45 16.97 -39.89
CA ALA A 667 5.00 17.09 -41.24
C ALA A 667 6.21 18.05 -41.31
N ALA A 668 7.23 17.82 -40.48
CA ALA A 668 8.48 18.60 -40.51
C ALA A 668 9.75 17.88 -39.98
N LEU A 669 9.76 16.55 -39.82
CA LEU A 669 10.94 15.78 -39.35
C LEU A 669 11.11 14.42 -40.06
N THR A 670 10.96 14.39 -41.38
CA THR A 670 11.43 13.29 -42.24
C THR A 670 12.53 13.80 -43.16
N GLY A 671 13.77 13.83 -42.67
CA GLY A 671 14.88 14.41 -43.45
C GLY A 671 16.19 14.61 -42.69
N ALA A 672 16.66 13.63 -41.91
CA ALA A 672 18.03 13.63 -41.35
C ALA A 672 18.47 12.23 -40.87
N ASP A 673 18.35 11.19 -41.71
CA ASP A 673 19.02 9.91 -41.44
C ASP A 673 19.39 9.14 -42.73
N GLN A 674 20.02 9.85 -43.67
CA GLN A 674 20.85 9.26 -44.73
C GLN A 674 22.04 10.20 -45.01
N ALA A 675 23.21 9.84 -44.52
CA ALA A 675 24.48 10.41 -44.95
C ALA A 675 25.23 9.33 -45.76
N GLY A 676 25.45 9.59 -47.04
CA GLY A 676 25.89 8.58 -48.00
C GLY A 676 27.33 8.11 -47.80
N VAL A 677 27.56 6.83 -48.05
CA VAL A 677 28.86 6.33 -48.51
C VAL A 677 29.02 6.78 -49.97
N ALA A 678 30.02 7.61 -50.25
CA ALA A 678 30.39 8.00 -51.62
C ALA A 678 31.49 7.07 -52.19
N PRO A 679 31.54 6.83 -53.52
CA PRO A 679 32.29 5.72 -54.09
C PRO A 679 33.69 6.10 -54.62
N GLY A 680 34.57 5.10 -54.69
CA GLY A 680 35.52 4.93 -55.79
C GLY A 680 36.88 5.63 -55.71
N ALA A 681 37.91 4.87 -55.33
CA ALA A 681 39.26 5.03 -55.85
C ALA A 681 39.79 3.63 -56.22
N VAL A 682 40.48 3.53 -57.36
CA VAL A 682 40.91 2.29 -58.04
C VAL A 682 42.38 1.98 -57.70
N PHE A 683 42.92 0.88 -58.23
CA PHE A 683 44.27 0.27 -58.07
C PHE A 683 44.37 -0.78 -56.94
N GLU A 684 44.86 -2.01 -57.15
CA GLU A 684 45.30 -2.69 -58.40
C GLU A 684 45.23 -4.22 -58.20
N VAL A 685 45.15 -5.01 -59.28
CA VAL A 685 45.01 -6.49 -59.20
C VAL A 685 46.35 -7.20 -59.46
N GLY A 686 46.80 -8.02 -58.51
CA GLY A 686 47.97 -8.91 -58.65
C GLY A 686 47.58 -10.39 -58.65
N THR A 687 48.15 -11.19 -59.56
CA THR A 687 47.66 -12.53 -59.93
C THR A 687 48.52 -13.72 -59.44
N GLY A 688 47.96 -14.57 -58.57
CA GLY A 688 48.25 -16.01 -58.39
C GLY A 688 49.70 -16.47 -58.11
N PRO A 689 50.00 -17.80 -58.14
CA PRO A 689 49.10 -18.95 -57.95
C PRO A 689 49.67 -20.09 -57.05
N GLY A 690 48.79 -21.01 -56.62
CA GLY A 690 48.99 -22.48 -56.59
C GLY A 690 50.12 -23.16 -55.77
N GLY A 691 49.74 -24.16 -54.95
CA GLY A 691 50.65 -25.19 -54.41
C GLY A 691 49.89 -26.36 -53.77
N MET A 692 49.99 -27.57 -54.34
CA MET A 692 49.33 -28.80 -53.85
C MET A 692 50.23 -29.65 -52.93
N GLY A 693 49.61 -30.54 -52.14
CA GLY A 693 50.28 -31.64 -51.43
C GLY A 693 49.27 -32.61 -50.79
N GLU A 694 49.09 -33.81 -51.37
CA GLU A 694 48.20 -34.89 -50.91
C GLU A 694 48.94 -36.01 -50.12
N VAL A 695 48.18 -37.06 -49.72
CA VAL A 695 48.58 -38.39 -49.20
C VAL A 695 48.96 -38.39 -47.70
N GLY A 696 48.53 -39.28 -46.77
CA GLY A 696 47.71 -40.51 -46.72
C GLY A 696 47.57 -40.94 -45.23
N THR A 697 47.09 -42.11 -44.78
CA THR A 697 46.32 -43.23 -45.38
C THR A 697 45.92 -44.23 -44.27
N GLY A 698 44.62 -44.49 -44.06
CA GLY A 698 44.10 -45.74 -43.45
C GLY A 698 43.85 -45.83 -41.91
N PRO A 699 43.08 -46.81 -41.41
CA PRO A 699 42.47 -46.79 -40.07
C PRO A 699 42.86 -47.96 -39.12
N GLY A 700 42.45 -47.88 -37.85
CA GLY A 700 42.51 -48.98 -36.86
C GLY A 700 41.33 -48.93 -35.88
N ALA A 701 40.75 -50.10 -35.57
CA ALA A 701 39.56 -50.27 -34.72
C ALA A 701 39.84 -51.20 -33.50
N VAL A 702 38.79 -51.82 -32.95
CA VAL A 702 38.73 -52.76 -31.78
C VAL A 702 39.07 -52.12 -30.41
N THR A 703 38.42 -52.41 -29.27
CA THR A 703 37.36 -53.35 -28.79
C THR A 703 36.36 -52.56 -27.91
N GLU A 704 35.03 -52.67 -27.97
CA GLU A 704 34.13 -53.80 -27.58
C GLU A 704 34.31 -54.33 -26.14
N GLU A 705 33.35 -54.03 -25.23
CA GLU A 705 32.58 -55.06 -24.52
C GLU A 705 31.31 -54.48 -23.84
N ALA A 706 30.34 -55.34 -23.51
CA ALA A 706 28.96 -54.94 -23.18
C ALA A 706 28.32 -55.82 -22.08
N ARG A 707 27.26 -55.30 -21.41
CA ARG A 707 26.02 -56.01 -20.96
C ARG A 707 25.13 -55.07 -20.12
N ARG A 708 23.88 -54.82 -20.52
CA ARG A 708 22.61 -55.47 -20.05
C ARG A 708 22.37 -55.34 -18.54
N GLY A 709 21.45 -54.48 -18.08
CA GLY A 709 20.02 -54.81 -17.84
C GLY A 709 19.73 -54.59 -16.34
N SER A 710 18.51 -54.39 -15.80
CA SER A 710 17.13 -54.44 -16.33
C SER A 710 16.18 -53.62 -15.42
N ASP A 711 14.88 -53.64 -15.70
CA ASP A 711 13.78 -52.99 -14.97
C ASP A 711 13.72 -53.23 -13.44
N GLY A 712 13.03 -52.36 -12.70
CA GLY A 712 12.78 -52.54 -11.25
C GLY A 712 11.91 -51.48 -10.58
N ASP A 713 10.62 -51.76 -10.50
CA ASP A 713 9.50 -50.99 -9.97
C ASP A 713 9.57 -50.57 -8.45
N ARG A 714 8.84 -49.50 -8.09
CA ARG A 714 8.10 -49.26 -6.82
C ARG A 714 8.75 -49.23 -5.39
N VAL A 715 8.44 -48.09 -4.73
CA VAL A 715 7.73 -47.96 -3.41
C VAL A 715 8.51 -47.96 -2.08
N ALA A 716 7.98 -47.11 -1.17
CA ALA A 716 8.07 -47.10 0.31
C ALA A 716 9.37 -46.67 1.02
N GLU A 717 9.26 -45.47 1.60
CA GLU A 717 9.36 -45.18 3.05
C GLU A 717 10.49 -45.70 3.97
N HIS A 718 10.83 -44.77 4.87
CA HIS A 718 11.17 -44.95 6.29
C HIS A 718 12.65 -45.00 6.75
N HIS A 719 12.95 -43.91 7.47
CA HIS A 719 13.69 -43.85 8.74
C HIS A 719 15.23 -43.64 8.80
N ARG A 720 15.55 -42.47 9.39
CA ARG A 720 16.61 -42.21 10.39
C ARG A 720 18.07 -42.33 9.95
N SER A 721 18.70 -41.16 9.80
CA SER A 721 19.67 -40.69 10.80
C SER A 721 19.47 -39.20 11.03
#